data_AF-A0A1L8HRP4-F1
#
_entry.id   AF-A0A1L8HRP4-F1
#
_cell.length_a   1.000
_cell.length_b   1.000
_cell.length_c   1.000
_cell.angle_alpha   90.00
_cell.angle_beta   90.00
_cell.angle_gamma   90.00
#
_symmetry.space_group_name_H-M   'P 1'
#
loop_
_entity.id
_entity.type
_entity.pdbx_description
1 polymer ?
#
loop_
_entity_poly.entity_id
_entity_poly.type
_entity_poly.pdbx_seq_one_letter_code
_entity_poly.pdbx_strand_id
1 'polypeptide(L)'
;MSSHWKGAMGFSTMGCFSAGCLYLLTVLLKLTEAFNVDVKNGLSFSGSAEDMFGYTVQQFENDDGKWVLIGSPLEGQPKHRMGDVYKCPVLMPSNCSKLNLPSYTTIPDIIEVKENMAMGSTLVKNPKGGFLACGPLYAYRCGSMHYTTGICSNVSSSFKVLNSIAPSVQECSSQLDIVIVLDGSNSVYPWDSVTDFLQKLLKNMNINPSQTQVGIVQYGENVTHEFNLNTYDSTAKVLQASMGIMQRGGSQTMTALGIDTARKEAFTEARGARKGVKKLMVVVTDGESHDNYRLNNVIKECEKDDIQRFSIAILGSYNRGNLSTETLVEEIRSIASEPKEKHFFNVSDELALSNIVGSLGERIFALEATNEDQASSFQMEMSQTGLSAHYSKDWAMLGAVGAYDWNGTVVMVNSDAILTPNNHTFRTKADEKNEPLAAYLGYTLSSASVHGGEVYIAGQPRYNHTGQVIIFKLNGQEIEILQTLKGEQIGSYFGSVLTTVDVDGDSVSDILLVGAPMYMGSAKQEQGKVYVYRIHEKEMQYQMSLEPLNQTCCSQQKDISCQNENKNEPCGSRFGTAIAAVTDLNLDGFNDVAIGAPLEGDHQGAVYIYHGNGNSIKGNFAQRIPSGGDGKKVRFFGQSIHGEMDLNGDGLTDVTIGGLGGASLFWSRDVAEITVTTEFTPNAINIEKKNCDINSRPTVCIEARFCFNLLLKSDENKLTSSNINYTITLDSPRYTSRAFFIDSQDRKFQGVIGHTANCHNHNFYMVEKPDFLNSINVSVEFNFPDPEKGPILSSELPNFYNSYIPFTMDCGLEQKCITDLVLDAEIHIDGNSFNEAIVKSTKDKFNLTLTIKNMKKSAYNARVVVKYSQNIILAATEDKQKVSCESDHDVICKIGYPFLKENEKIAFKITFQFNVSHLLDTAFIFVSATSDSEEKTETLMNNRKNITFPVTYESWLTFVSSTKEFHVPIAANESIPTAINSTESIGAEVIINYVIKKNDFIPMPEVSFSLSFPYKTPDNNILLYLTNVSSSQNVNCSTDLLDPLGINSGKTYVMPEFKENLRDTILDCKRNQCSAFDCTVDPANETYVNVSLRVWKATFIKAGIHNLNLVLNAKLKSESSLLILNPESRNYETMIKLSKELEQGRVPFWVIPLSIIIGLLVLALIIFAMWKAGFFKRPLKEKMEE
;
A
#
# COMPACT_ATOMS: atom_id res chain seq x y z
N MET A 1 -20.45 14.56 33.29
CA MET A 1 -21.21 13.93 34.40
C MET A 1 -20.29 12.97 35.15
N SER A 2 -20.16 13.18 36.46
CA SER A 2 -19.71 12.27 37.57
C SER A 2 -18.52 11.31 37.33
N SER A 3 -17.35 11.42 37.98
CA SER A 3 -16.96 11.40 39.41
C SER A 3 -16.75 10.00 40.03
N HIS A 4 -15.64 9.89 40.80
CA HIS A 4 -15.22 8.85 41.77
C HIS A 4 -14.58 7.58 41.19
N TRP A 5 -13.39 7.12 41.64
CA TRP A 5 -12.95 6.88 43.03
C TRP A 5 -11.44 7.10 43.25
N LYS A 6 -11.09 7.71 44.40
CA LYS A 6 -9.80 7.63 45.11
C LYS A 6 -10.01 6.75 46.34
N GLY A 7 -9.04 5.89 46.68
CA GLY A 7 -9.01 5.16 47.96
C GLY A 7 -7.67 4.47 48.17
N ALA A 8 -6.89 5.01 49.09
CA ALA A 8 -5.56 4.54 49.49
C ALA A 8 -5.63 3.41 50.53
N MET A 9 -4.62 2.53 50.56
CA MET A 9 -4.08 1.97 51.80
C MET A 9 -2.66 1.43 51.53
N GLY A 10 -1.68 1.99 52.24
CA GLY A 10 -0.30 1.54 52.24
C GLY A 10 -0.04 0.51 53.33
N PHE A 11 0.95 -0.35 53.09
CA PHE A 11 1.76 -0.97 54.14
C PHE A 11 3.22 -0.95 53.71
N SER A 12 4.02 -0.25 54.50
CA SER A 12 5.46 -0.19 54.43
C SER A 12 6.08 -1.43 55.08
N THR A 13 7.02 -2.10 54.40
CA THR A 13 8.18 -2.71 55.08
C THR A 13 9.41 -2.52 54.20
N MET A 14 10.38 -1.77 54.74
CA MET A 14 11.72 -1.57 54.19
C MET A 14 12.53 -2.86 54.26
N GLY A 15 13.20 -3.20 53.17
CA GLY A 15 14.29 -4.18 53.13
C GLY A 15 15.21 -3.84 51.95
N CYS A 16 16.28 -3.10 52.23
CA CYS A 16 17.34 -2.79 51.27
C CYS A 16 18.00 -4.07 50.72
N PHE A 17 17.99 -4.27 49.39
CA PHE A 17 19.07 -4.94 48.69
C PHE A 17 19.25 -4.30 47.29
N SER A 18 20.31 -3.48 47.21
CA SER A 18 21.08 -3.03 46.04
C SER A 18 20.41 -3.01 44.65
N ALA A 19 20.04 -1.81 44.19
CA ALA A 19 19.66 -1.49 42.80
C ALA A 19 20.81 -1.64 41.77
N GLY A 20 22.03 -2.02 42.20
CA GLY A 20 23.20 -2.18 41.32
C GLY A 20 23.25 -3.49 40.53
N CYS A 21 22.61 -4.57 41.00
CA CYS A 21 22.62 -5.87 40.30
C CYS A 21 21.55 -5.99 39.20
N LEU A 22 20.43 -5.26 39.28
CA LEU A 22 19.40 -5.29 38.24
C LEU A 22 19.76 -4.45 37.01
N TYR A 23 20.63 -3.45 37.15
CA TYR A 23 21.10 -2.65 36.01
C TYR A 23 22.16 -3.38 35.19
N LEU A 24 23.00 -4.23 35.81
CA LEU A 24 23.92 -5.08 35.06
C LEU A 24 23.21 -6.24 34.33
N LEU A 25 22.16 -6.82 34.94
CA LEU A 25 21.40 -7.90 34.29
C LEU A 25 20.49 -7.42 33.15
N THR A 26 20.02 -6.17 33.16
CA THR A 26 19.25 -5.62 32.04
C THR A 26 20.13 -5.09 30.89
N VAL A 27 21.39 -4.71 31.17
CA VAL A 27 22.36 -4.30 30.13
C VAL A 27 22.97 -5.50 29.38
N LEU A 28 22.99 -6.70 29.99
CA LEU A 28 23.49 -7.93 29.34
C LEU A 28 22.45 -8.67 28.47
N LEU A 29 21.17 -8.26 28.49
CA LEU A 29 20.09 -8.89 27.70
C LEU A 29 19.73 -8.13 26.41
N LYS A 30 20.53 -7.13 26.01
CA LYS A 30 20.55 -6.58 24.64
C LYS A 30 21.81 -7.02 23.91
N LEU A 31 22.10 -8.32 23.92
CA LEU A 31 23.02 -8.89 22.94
C LEU A 31 22.27 -8.93 21.61
N THR A 32 22.79 -8.18 20.65
CA THR A 32 22.40 -8.19 19.24
C THR A 32 22.15 -9.63 18.79
N GLU A 33 20.90 -9.95 18.44
CA GLU A 33 20.53 -11.21 17.77
C GLU A 33 21.16 -11.19 16.38
N ALA A 34 22.44 -11.55 16.31
CA ALA A 34 23.16 -11.79 15.07
C ALA A 34 23.00 -13.27 14.74
N PHE A 35 22.31 -13.56 13.64
CA PHE A 35 22.04 -14.92 13.22
C PHE A 35 23.24 -15.50 12.47
N ASN A 36 23.75 -14.81 11.46
CA ASN A 36 24.94 -15.26 10.70
C ASN A 36 25.72 -14.14 10.00
N VAL A 37 25.16 -12.93 9.82
CA VAL A 37 25.93 -11.79 9.28
C VAL A 37 26.79 -11.19 10.41
N ASP A 38 28.11 -11.16 10.21
CA ASP A 38 29.09 -10.68 11.20
C ASP A 38 29.10 -9.16 11.29
N VAL A 39 28.43 -8.63 12.32
CA VAL A 39 28.34 -7.19 12.59
C VAL A 39 29.65 -6.60 13.17
N LYS A 40 30.58 -7.43 13.64
CA LYS A 40 31.79 -6.97 14.37
C LYS A 40 33.02 -6.86 13.46
N ASN A 41 33.24 -7.83 12.57
CA ASN A 41 34.47 -7.90 11.77
C ASN A 41 34.30 -7.40 10.32
N GLY A 42 33.35 -6.49 10.07
CA GLY A 42 33.10 -5.92 8.74
C GLY A 42 34.17 -4.95 8.23
N LEU A 43 34.14 -4.67 6.93
CA LEU A 43 34.97 -3.66 6.28
C LEU A 43 34.16 -2.37 6.08
N SER A 44 34.66 -1.24 6.56
CA SER A 44 33.97 0.06 6.41
C SER A 44 34.69 0.98 5.43
N PHE A 45 33.91 1.61 4.57
CA PHE A 45 34.33 2.65 3.63
C PHE A 45 33.77 3.99 4.12
N SER A 46 34.63 4.99 4.24
CA SER A 46 34.22 6.33 4.69
C SER A 46 34.42 7.34 3.57
N GLY A 47 33.52 8.31 3.49
CA GLY A 47 33.56 9.40 2.54
C GLY A 47 32.89 10.65 3.09
N SER A 48 32.67 11.64 2.23
CA SER A 48 32.04 12.89 2.61
C SER A 48 30.52 12.74 2.70
N ALA A 49 29.95 13.12 3.85
CA ALA A 49 28.50 13.17 4.02
C ALA A 49 27.85 14.28 3.17
N GLU A 50 28.55 15.39 2.94
CA GLU A 50 28.07 16.49 2.07
C GLU A 50 27.98 16.05 0.60
N ASP A 51 28.88 15.16 0.16
CA ASP A 51 28.88 14.60 -1.19
C ASP A 51 27.87 13.46 -1.36
N MET A 52 27.14 13.12 -0.29
CA MET A 52 26.26 11.96 -0.17
C MET A 52 26.94 10.63 -0.51
N PHE A 53 28.19 10.46 -0.12
CA PHE A 53 28.90 9.20 -0.27
C PHE A 53 28.14 8.06 0.43
N GLY A 54 27.89 6.95 -0.26
CA GLY A 54 27.10 5.83 0.25
C GLY A 54 25.62 5.88 -0.11
N TYR A 55 25.21 6.79 -1.00
CA TYR A 55 23.82 6.89 -1.49
C TYR A 55 23.36 5.61 -2.19
N THR A 56 24.16 5.11 -3.12
CA THR A 56 23.99 3.78 -3.74
C THR A 56 25.23 2.92 -3.46
N VAL A 57 25.01 1.61 -3.31
CA VAL A 57 26.09 0.63 -3.16
C VAL A 57 25.83 -0.54 -4.10
N GLN A 58 26.89 -1.09 -4.67
CA GLN A 58 26.79 -2.27 -5.51
C GLN A 58 28.07 -3.11 -5.43
N GLN A 59 27.92 -4.42 -5.28
CA GLN A 59 29.04 -5.36 -5.33
C GLN A 59 29.43 -5.64 -6.78
N PHE A 60 30.73 -5.71 -7.05
CA PHE A 60 31.24 -5.83 -8.41
C PHE A 60 32.53 -6.68 -8.45
N GLU A 61 32.65 -7.53 -9.47
CA GLU A 61 33.85 -8.33 -9.72
C GLU A 61 34.26 -8.19 -11.18
N ASN A 62 35.58 -8.14 -11.38
CA ASN A 62 36.21 -8.19 -12.69
C ASN A 62 37.55 -8.93 -12.60
N ASP A 63 38.27 -9.02 -13.72
CA ASP A 63 39.58 -9.69 -13.78
C ASP A 63 40.64 -9.05 -12.85
N ASP A 64 40.45 -7.78 -12.45
CA ASP A 64 41.36 -7.06 -11.54
C ASP A 64 41.08 -7.33 -10.06
N GLY A 65 39.91 -7.91 -9.73
CA GLY A 65 39.52 -8.29 -8.39
C GLY A 65 38.07 -7.97 -8.03
N LYS A 66 37.80 -7.95 -6.72
CA LYS A 66 36.48 -7.71 -6.14
C LYS A 66 36.39 -6.32 -5.52
N TRP A 67 35.28 -5.64 -5.79
CA TRP A 67 35.08 -4.21 -5.52
C TRP A 67 33.70 -3.95 -4.93
N VAL A 68 33.62 -2.89 -4.12
CA VAL A 68 32.36 -2.22 -3.79
C VAL A 68 32.31 -0.91 -4.54
N LEU A 69 31.29 -0.73 -5.38
CA LEU A 69 31.00 0.51 -6.06
C LEU A 69 30.08 1.36 -5.19
N ILE A 70 30.43 2.64 -5.02
CA ILE A 70 29.71 3.57 -4.13
C ILE A 70 29.37 4.84 -4.90
N GLY A 71 28.08 5.14 -5.01
CA GLY A 71 27.60 6.40 -5.57
C GLY A 71 27.75 7.55 -4.58
N SER A 72 28.17 8.70 -5.10
CA SER A 72 28.28 9.96 -4.36
C SER A 72 27.67 11.10 -5.20
N PRO A 73 26.34 11.24 -5.23
CA PRO A 73 25.67 12.08 -6.22
C PRO A 73 25.92 13.58 -6.05
N LEU A 74 26.42 14.04 -4.90
CA LEU A 74 26.71 15.45 -4.70
C LEU A 74 28.20 15.78 -4.79
N GLU A 75 29.03 14.82 -5.17
CA GLU A 75 30.46 15.02 -5.34
C GLU A 75 30.78 16.27 -6.19
N GLY A 76 31.68 17.11 -5.68
CA GLY A 76 32.06 18.40 -6.28
C GLY A 76 31.32 19.61 -5.68
N GLN A 77 30.77 19.51 -4.47
CA GLN A 77 30.20 20.67 -3.77
C GLN A 77 31.29 21.67 -3.28
N PRO A 78 30.94 22.95 -3.07
CA PRO A 78 29.70 23.61 -3.48
C PRO A 78 29.71 24.09 -4.95
N LYS A 79 30.85 23.94 -5.64
CA LYS A 79 31.07 24.42 -7.01
C LYS A 79 31.38 23.22 -7.93
N HIS A 80 30.54 23.00 -8.93
CA HIS A 80 30.61 21.86 -9.87
C HIS A 80 30.16 20.51 -9.28
N ARG A 81 29.02 20.51 -8.58
CA ARG A 81 28.33 19.30 -8.08
C ARG A 81 27.89 18.40 -9.23
N MET A 82 28.78 17.58 -9.78
CA MET A 82 28.44 16.68 -10.88
C MET A 82 28.01 15.30 -10.36
N GLY A 83 28.44 14.90 -9.17
CA GLY A 83 28.29 13.53 -8.69
C GLY A 83 29.30 12.58 -9.35
N ASP A 84 29.57 11.43 -8.73
CA ASP A 84 30.39 10.38 -9.33
C ASP A 84 30.18 9.02 -8.65
N VAL A 85 30.87 8.00 -9.15
CA VAL A 85 30.97 6.66 -8.55
C VAL A 85 32.41 6.38 -8.13
N TYR A 86 32.58 5.84 -6.94
CA TYR A 86 33.84 5.37 -6.39
C TYR A 86 33.95 3.86 -6.51
N LYS A 87 35.14 3.34 -6.81
CA LYS A 87 35.48 1.92 -6.66
C LYS A 87 36.35 1.71 -5.42
N CYS A 88 35.94 0.78 -4.56
CA CYS A 88 36.62 0.46 -3.32
C CYS A 88 37.09 -1.00 -3.35
N PRO A 89 38.39 -1.29 -3.26
CA PRO A 89 38.89 -2.66 -3.29
C PRO A 89 38.62 -3.39 -1.98
N VAL A 90 38.27 -4.68 -2.07
CA VAL A 90 37.93 -5.51 -0.91
C VAL A 90 39.15 -6.26 -0.34
N LEU A 91 39.87 -7.00 -1.19
CA LEU A 91 40.96 -7.90 -0.76
C LEU A 91 42.29 -7.18 -0.43
N MET A 92 42.48 -5.98 -0.98
CA MET A 92 43.62 -5.11 -0.68
C MET A 92 43.07 -3.75 -0.23
N PRO A 93 42.66 -3.62 1.04
CA PRO A 93 42.00 -2.41 1.53
C PRO A 93 42.94 -1.21 1.37
N SER A 94 42.67 -0.45 0.32
CA SER A 94 43.27 0.83 -0.01
C SER A 94 42.15 1.84 -0.17
N ASN A 95 42.48 3.13 -0.23
CA ASN A 95 41.47 4.17 -0.32
C ASN A 95 40.62 3.99 -1.59
N CYS A 96 39.30 4.18 -1.44
CA CYS A 96 38.37 4.23 -2.57
C CYS A 96 38.85 5.24 -3.62
N SER A 97 38.74 4.87 -4.89
CA SER A 97 39.17 5.71 -6.01
C SER A 97 37.99 6.14 -6.87
N LYS A 98 37.95 7.42 -7.23
CA LYS A 98 36.91 8.03 -8.06
C LYS A 98 37.05 7.62 -9.52
N LEU A 99 35.93 7.32 -10.18
CA LEU A 99 35.92 6.89 -11.60
C LEU A 99 35.94 8.05 -12.61
N ASN A 100 35.60 9.27 -12.21
CA ASN A 100 35.56 10.46 -13.06
C ASN A 100 34.58 10.31 -14.24
N LEU A 101 33.44 9.63 -14.03
CA LEU A 101 32.46 9.35 -15.09
C LEU A 101 31.95 10.61 -15.80
N PRO A 102 31.58 11.72 -15.12
CA PRO A 102 31.05 12.93 -15.78
C PRO A 102 31.95 13.55 -16.85
N SER A 103 33.26 13.30 -16.77
CA SER A 103 34.25 13.82 -17.73
C SER A 103 34.14 13.13 -19.10
N TYR A 104 33.67 11.88 -19.13
CA TYR A 104 33.57 11.05 -20.34
C TYR A 104 32.13 10.83 -20.80
N THR A 105 31.15 11.23 -19.99
CA THR A 105 29.73 11.17 -20.32
C THR A 105 29.29 12.49 -20.95
N THR A 106 29.26 12.56 -22.28
CA THR A 106 28.96 13.79 -23.05
C THR A 106 28.01 13.51 -24.20
N ILE A 107 27.16 14.48 -24.55
CA ILE A 107 26.36 14.46 -25.78
C ILE A 107 26.90 15.50 -26.78
N PRO A 108 27.15 15.13 -28.05
CA PRO A 108 27.64 16.07 -29.06
C PRO A 108 26.57 17.11 -29.46
N ASP A 109 27.01 18.22 -30.04
CA ASP A 109 26.17 19.23 -30.71
C ASP A 109 25.12 19.97 -29.85
N ILE A 110 25.25 19.93 -28.52
CA ILE A 110 24.41 20.68 -27.57
C ILE A 110 25.22 21.44 -26.51
N ILE A 111 24.57 22.42 -25.86
CA ILE A 111 25.16 23.15 -24.73
C ILE A 111 24.82 22.41 -23.43
N GLU A 112 25.71 21.53 -22.99
CA GLU A 112 25.54 20.73 -21.77
C GLU A 112 25.58 21.59 -20.49
N VAL A 113 24.72 21.27 -19.52
CA VAL A 113 24.74 21.80 -18.16
C VAL A 113 24.88 20.63 -17.19
N LYS A 114 26.13 20.31 -16.86
CA LYS A 114 26.48 19.19 -15.97
C LYS A 114 26.45 19.57 -14.48
N GLU A 115 26.30 20.85 -14.17
CA GLU A 115 26.16 21.32 -12.80
C GLU A 115 24.87 20.77 -12.18
N ASN A 116 25.01 20.06 -11.06
CA ASN A 116 23.96 19.33 -10.37
C ASN A 116 23.46 18.05 -11.05
N MET A 117 24.17 17.49 -12.04
CA MET A 117 23.68 16.30 -12.76
C MET A 117 23.44 15.06 -11.88
N ALA A 118 24.07 15.00 -10.70
CA ALA A 118 23.91 13.97 -9.69
C ALA A 118 24.25 12.55 -10.17
N MET A 119 25.37 12.40 -10.89
CA MET A 119 25.87 11.10 -11.34
C MET A 119 26.13 10.16 -10.16
N GLY A 120 25.71 8.90 -10.28
CA GLY A 120 25.81 7.90 -9.21
C GLY A 120 24.56 7.84 -8.32
N SER A 121 23.51 8.60 -8.63
CA SER A 121 22.19 8.46 -7.98
C SER A 121 21.56 7.10 -8.25
N THR A 122 21.88 6.50 -9.40
CA THR A 122 21.34 5.22 -9.85
C THR A 122 22.51 4.40 -10.37
N LEU A 123 22.62 3.17 -9.88
CA LEU A 123 23.71 2.25 -10.18
C LEU A 123 23.12 0.84 -10.32
N VAL A 124 23.35 0.19 -11.46
CA VAL A 124 22.78 -1.14 -11.75
C VAL A 124 23.80 -2.01 -12.49
N LYS A 125 23.90 -3.28 -12.10
CA LYS A 125 24.76 -4.28 -12.75
C LYS A 125 24.22 -4.60 -14.15
N ASN A 126 25.11 -4.65 -15.14
CA ASN A 126 24.76 -5.21 -16.44
C ASN A 126 25.01 -6.73 -16.40
N PRO A 127 23.99 -7.59 -16.62
CA PRO A 127 24.18 -9.04 -16.65
C PRO A 127 25.17 -9.52 -17.71
N LYS A 128 25.39 -8.74 -18.78
CA LYS A 128 26.36 -9.01 -19.85
C LYS A 128 27.77 -8.50 -19.55
N GLY A 129 28.00 -7.92 -18.37
CA GLY A 129 29.27 -7.36 -17.92
C GLY A 129 29.29 -5.84 -17.84
N GLY A 130 29.97 -5.29 -16.83
CA GLY A 130 29.97 -3.87 -16.51
C GLY A 130 28.76 -3.41 -15.70
N PHE A 131 28.47 -2.12 -15.73
CA PHE A 131 27.36 -1.50 -15.01
C PHE A 131 26.88 -0.22 -15.68
N LEU A 132 25.67 0.22 -15.31
CA LEU A 132 25.09 1.48 -15.72
C LEU A 132 25.07 2.44 -14.53
N ALA A 133 25.56 3.67 -14.74
CA ALA A 133 25.48 4.74 -13.75
C ALA A 133 24.76 5.96 -14.33
N CYS A 134 23.75 6.49 -13.64
CA CYS A 134 22.94 7.60 -14.15
C CYS A 134 23.05 8.87 -13.28
N GLY A 135 22.92 10.00 -13.96
CA GLY A 135 22.76 11.35 -13.42
C GLY A 135 21.42 11.94 -13.87
N PRO A 136 20.34 11.72 -13.10
CA PRO A 136 18.97 12.08 -13.51
C PRO A 136 18.71 13.58 -13.57
N LEU A 137 19.60 14.40 -13.00
CA LEU A 137 19.51 15.85 -13.01
C LEU A 137 20.41 16.49 -14.07
N TYR A 138 21.01 15.69 -14.96
CA TYR A 138 21.70 16.22 -16.12
C TYR A 138 20.76 17.09 -16.95
N ALA A 139 21.30 18.21 -17.42
CA ALA A 139 20.54 19.16 -18.18
C ALA A 139 21.31 19.67 -19.40
N TYR A 140 20.57 20.28 -20.32
CA TYR A 140 21.14 21.02 -21.44
C TYR A 140 20.36 22.31 -21.68
N ARG A 141 20.98 23.25 -22.40
CA ARG A 141 20.35 24.53 -22.74
C ARG A 141 19.87 24.55 -24.19
N CYS A 142 18.67 25.08 -24.35
CA CYS A 142 18.04 25.36 -25.64
C CYS A 142 17.63 26.84 -25.65
N GLY A 143 18.40 27.68 -26.35
CA GLY A 143 18.23 29.15 -26.23
C GLY A 143 18.46 29.62 -24.79
N SER A 144 17.45 30.25 -24.17
CA SER A 144 17.45 30.63 -22.76
C SER A 144 16.87 29.56 -21.82
N MET A 145 16.28 28.48 -22.36
CA MET A 145 15.61 27.45 -21.59
C MET A 145 16.59 26.39 -21.07
N HIS A 146 16.29 25.86 -19.89
CA HIS A 146 17.08 24.85 -19.19
C HIS A 146 16.22 23.58 -19.07
N TYR A 147 16.63 22.48 -19.72
CA TYR A 147 15.89 21.23 -19.74
C TYR A 147 16.64 20.14 -18.99
N THR A 148 16.00 19.57 -17.98
CA THR A 148 16.57 18.51 -17.12
C THR A 148 16.08 17.15 -17.56
N THR A 149 16.81 16.53 -18.49
CA THR A 149 16.43 15.25 -19.11
C THR A 149 17.04 14.03 -18.47
N GLY A 150 18.15 14.16 -17.73
CA GLY A 150 18.93 13.02 -17.25
C GLY A 150 19.84 12.39 -18.32
N ILE A 151 20.83 11.64 -17.85
CA ILE A 151 21.82 10.92 -18.68
C ILE A 151 22.33 9.68 -17.94
N CYS A 152 22.62 8.62 -18.68
CA CYS A 152 23.28 7.43 -18.15
C CYS A 152 24.60 7.14 -18.87
N SER A 153 25.56 6.61 -18.11
CA SER A 153 26.86 6.16 -18.59
C SER A 153 26.90 4.64 -18.54
N ASN A 154 27.05 4.00 -19.69
CA ASN A 154 27.29 2.56 -19.77
C ASN A 154 28.79 2.30 -19.59
N VAL A 155 29.15 1.56 -18.55
CA VAL A 155 30.55 1.37 -18.12
C VAL A 155 30.92 -0.10 -18.26
N SER A 156 32.04 -0.37 -18.93
CA SER A 156 32.59 -1.72 -19.09
C SER A 156 33.14 -2.31 -17.79
N SER A 157 33.42 -3.62 -17.78
CA SER A 157 34.08 -4.29 -16.63
C SER A 157 35.47 -3.75 -16.30
N SER A 158 36.10 -3.02 -17.23
CA SER A 158 37.39 -2.33 -17.03
C SER A 158 37.24 -0.88 -16.53
N PHE A 159 36.05 -0.48 -16.08
CA PHE A 159 35.71 0.87 -15.62
C PHE A 159 35.81 1.98 -16.69
N LYS A 160 35.76 1.62 -17.97
CA LYS A 160 35.74 2.58 -19.09
C LYS A 160 34.32 2.86 -19.55
N VAL A 161 33.99 4.14 -19.77
CA VAL A 161 32.73 4.58 -20.39
C VAL A 161 32.71 4.12 -21.85
N LEU A 162 31.67 3.35 -22.20
CA LEU A 162 31.46 2.82 -23.55
C LEU A 162 30.64 3.79 -24.40
N ASN A 163 29.50 4.24 -23.87
CA ASN A 163 28.63 5.22 -24.49
C ASN A 163 27.77 5.96 -23.44
N SER A 164 27.23 7.10 -23.87
CA SER A 164 26.28 7.90 -23.08
C SER A 164 24.87 7.69 -23.63
N ILE A 165 23.90 7.51 -22.74
CA ILE A 165 22.50 7.23 -23.07
C ILE A 165 21.66 8.40 -22.56
N ALA A 166 21.13 9.21 -23.47
CA ALA A 166 20.27 10.36 -23.18
C ALA A 166 19.12 10.44 -24.20
N PRO A 167 18.15 9.51 -24.15
CA PRO A 167 17.13 9.34 -25.19
C PRO A 167 16.15 10.53 -25.28
N SER A 168 16.09 11.36 -24.25
CA SER A 168 15.18 12.50 -24.14
C SER A 168 15.79 13.82 -24.60
N VAL A 169 17.08 13.84 -24.95
CA VAL A 169 17.75 15.03 -25.48
C VAL A 169 17.36 15.19 -26.95
N GLN A 170 16.83 16.36 -27.30
CA GLN A 170 16.48 16.71 -28.69
C GLN A 170 17.38 17.85 -29.18
N GLU A 171 17.64 17.85 -30.49
CA GLU A 171 18.31 18.98 -31.14
C GLU A 171 17.38 20.19 -31.19
N CYS A 172 17.86 21.36 -30.76
CA CYS A 172 17.09 22.59 -30.70
C CYS A 172 16.75 23.16 -32.09
N SER A 173 15.47 23.30 -32.42
CA SER A 173 15.01 24.05 -33.61
C SER A 173 15.10 25.56 -33.39
N SER A 174 16.30 26.11 -33.49
CA SER A 174 16.65 27.45 -33.03
C SER A 174 16.00 28.66 -33.74
N GLN A 175 15.08 28.51 -34.71
CA GLN A 175 14.60 29.62 -35.55
C GLN A 175 13.09 29.90 -35.43
N LEU A 176 12.72 31.14 -35.09
CA LEU A 176 11.34 31.66 -35.06
C LEU A 176 11.21 33.04 -35.68
N ASP A 177 10.10 33.30 -36.41
CA ASP A 177 9.71 34.62 -36.89
C ASP A 177 8.44 35.09 -36.17
N ILE A 178 8.56 36.15 -35.37
CA ILE A 178 7.47 36.66 -34.52
C ILE A 178 6.99 38.03 -35.01
N VAL A 179 5.70 38.19 -35.26
CA VAL A 179 5.07 39.49 -35.56
C VAL A 179 4.05 39.84 -34.48
N ILE A 180 4.28 40.94 -33.77
CA ILE A 180 3.36 41.44 -32.75
C ILE A 180 2.41 42.45 -33.39
N VAL A 181 1.11 42.20 -33.30
CA VAL A 181 0.02 43.01 -33.86
C VAL A 181 -0.68 43.75 -32.73
N LEU A 182 -0.47 45.06 -32.65
CA LEU A 182 -0.91 45.90 -31.54
C LEU A 182 -2.09 46.79 -31.93
N ASP A 183 -3.16 46.72 -31.14
CA ASP A 183 -4.27 47.66 -31.21
C ASP A 183 -3.86 49.02 -30.62
N GLY A 184 -3.62 49.98 -31.50
CA GLY A 184 -3.28 51.37 -31.17
C GLY A 184 -4.47 52.33 -31.26
N SER A 185 -5.71 51.83 -31.26
CA SER A 185 -6.93 52.64 -31.27
C SER A 185 -7.12 53.41 -29.95
N ASN A 186 -8.07 54.36 -29.92
CA ASN A 186 -8.35 55.19 -28.75
C ASN A 186 -9.00 54.42 -27.58
N SER A 187 -9.48 53.19 -27.79
CA SER A 187 -10.10 52.37 -26.74
C SER A 187 -9.07 51.77 -25.78
N VAL A 188 -7.84 51.56 -26.25
CA VAL A 188 -6.73 51.06 -25.43
C VAL A 188 -6.08 52.22 -24.66
N TYR A 189 -6.33 52.33 -23.36
CA TYR A 189 -5.75 53.39 -22.54
C TYR A 189 -5.55 52.97 -21.08
N PRO A 190 -4.37 53.23 -20.46
CA PRO A 190 -3.25 54.02 -20.98
C PRO A 190 -2.27 53.24 -21.86
N TRP A 191 -1.73 53.88 -22.91
CA TRP A 191 -0.78 53.28 -23.86
C TRP A 191 0.55 52.84 -23.24
N ASP A 192 1.00 53.52 -22.18
CA ASP A 192 2.25 53.20 -21.49
C ASP A 192 2.28 51.74 -20.99
N SER A 193 1.13 51.17 -20.65
CA SER A 193 1.01 49.77 -20.24
C SER A 193 1.31 48.78 -21.37
N VAL A 194 0.91 49.10 -22.61
CA VAL A 194 1.22 48.29 -23.80
C VAL A 194 2.72 48.36 -24.09
N THR A 195 3.31 49.54 -23.92
CA THR A 195 4.75 49.76 -24.10
C THR A 195 5.56 48.99 -23.05
N ASP A 196 5.16 49.01 -21.77
CA ASP A 196 5.78 48.22 -20.69
C ASP A 196 5.67 46.71 -20.93
N PHE A 197 4.50 46.23 -21.39
CA PHE A 197 4.30 44.85 -21.81
C PHE A 197 5.29 44.43 -22.90
N LEU A 198 5.43 45.22 -23.96
CA LEU A 198 6.40 44.97 -25.04
C LEU A 198 7.83 44.92 -24.51
N GLN A 199 8.23 45.88 -23.66
CA GLN A 199 9.57 45.91 -23.08
C GLN A 199 9.88 44.64 -22.29
N LYS A 200 8.95 44.22 -21.42
CA LYS A 200 9.11 43.02 -20.60
C LYS A 200 9.15 41.74 -21.44
N LEU A 201 8.30 41.63 -22.46
CA LEU A 201 8.26 40.47 -23.35
C LEU A 201 9.54 40.35 -24.19
N LEU A 202 9.94 41.43 -24.85
CA LEU A 202 11.09 41.44 -25.75
C LEU A 202 12.42 41.24 -25.01
N LYS A 203 12.52 41.71 -23.76
CA LYS A 203 13.74 41.58 -22.94
C LYS A 203 14.16 40.13 -22.72
N ASN A 204 13.20 39.21 -22.68
CA ASN A 204 13.45 37.80 -22.45
C ASN A 204 13.68 36.99 -23.74
N MET A 205 13.57 37.62 -24.92
CA MET A 205 13.78 36.97 -26.21
C MET A 205 15.23 37.12 -26.68
N ASN A 206 15.78 36.05 -27.27
CA ASN A 206 17.11 36.06 -27.89
C ASN A 206 17.01 36.42 -29.38
N ILE A 207 16.90 37.72 -29.66
CA ILE A 207 16.68 38.23 -31.02
C ILE A 207 18.01 38.31 -31.76
N ASN A 208 18.14 37.54 -32.83
CA ASN A 208 19.26 37.60 -33.76
C ASN A 208 18.91 36.96 -35.13
N PRO A 209 19.63 37.28 -36.21
CA PRO A 209 19.30 36.79 -37.56
C PRO A 209 19.31 35.27 -37.72
N SER A 210 20.09 34.55 -36.91
CA SER A 210 20.23 33.09 -36.93
C SER A 210 19.24 32.36 -36.04
N GLN A 211 18.51 33.05 -35.15
CA GLN A 211 17.57 32.47 -34.18
C GLN A 211 16.21 33.14 -34.28
N THR A 212 15.82 34.04 -33.38
CA THR A 212 14.50 34.68 -33.36
C THR A 212 14.54 36.06 -34.03
N GLN A 213 13.60 36.33 -34.95
CA GLN A 213 13.39 37.65 -35.56
C GLN A 213 12.03 38.20 -35.14
N VAL A 214 11.95 39.52 -34.89
CA VAL A 214 10.73 40.17 -34.39
C VAL A 214 10.35 41.38 -35.24
N GLY A 215 9.09 41.43 -35.66
CA GLY A 215 8.45 42.58 -36.30
C GLY A 215 7.26 43.08 -35.48
N ILE A 216 6.92 44.37 -35.63
CA ILE A 216 5.77 44.98 -34.95
C ILE A 216 4.88 45.69 -35.96
N VAL A 217 3.60 45.36 -35.93
CA VAL A 217 2.52 45.98 -36.71
C VAL A 217 1.55 46.63 -35.71
N GLN A 218 1.21 47.89 -35.93
CA GLN A 218 0.22 48.60 -35.13
C GLN A 218 -0.98 48.96 -36.00
N TYR A 219 -2.20 48.86 -35.46
CA TYR A 219 -3.43 49.17 -36.19
C TYR A 219 -4.41 50.02 -35.38
N GLY A 220 -5.37 50.64 -36.06
CA GLY A 220 -6.49 51.39 -35.51
C GLY A 220 -7.51 51.57 -36.62
N GLU A 221 -7.65 52.78 -37.14
CA GLU A 221 -8.38 53.04 -38.40
C GLU A 221 -7.55 52.62 -39.63
N ASN A 222 -6.22 52.72 -39.54
CA ASN A 222 -5.24 52.28 -40.56
C ASN A 222 -4.18 51.37 -39.93
N VAL A 223 -3.47 50.60 -40.74
CA VAL A 223 -2.37 49.70 -40.30
C VAL A 223 -1.02 50.29 -40.65
N THR A 224 -0.01 50.11 -39.78
CA THR A 224 1.37 50.51 -40.05
C THR A 224 2.36 49.49 -39.49
N HIS A 225 3.49 49.31 -40.19
CA HIS A 225 4.62 48.52 -39.71
C HIS A 225 5.55 49.45 -38.93
N GLU A 226 5.68 49.25 -37.62
CA GLU A 226 6.63 50.00 -36.79
C GLU A 226 8.06 49.58 -37.12
N PHE A 227 8.28 48.28 -37.33
CA PHE A 227 9.48 47.73 -37.98
C PHE A 227 9.27 46.28 -38.44
N ASN A 228 10.05 45.86 -39.43
CA ASN A 228 10.00 44.53 -40.06
C ASN A 228 10.92 43.52 -39.34
N LEU A 229 10.74 42.21 -39.59
CA LEU A 229 11.52 41.11 -38.97
C LEU A 229 13.04 41.27 -39.15
N ASN A 230 13.49 41.77 -40.30
CA ASN A 230 14.90 41.98 -40.64
C ASN A 230 15.42 43.39 -40.32
N THR A 231 14.67 44.23 -39.59
CA THR A 231 15.07 45.62 -39.34
C THR A 231 16.17 45.72 -38.27
N TYR A 232 16.13 44.87 -37.26
CA TYR A 232 17.07 44.85 -36.14
C TYR A 232 17.67 43.46 -35.95
N ASP A 233 18.93 43.41 -35.52
CA ASP A 233 19.75 42.20 -35.42
C ASP A 233 20.04 41.75 -33.98
N SER A 234 19.50 42.47 -32.98
CA SER A 234 19.81 42.25 -31.57
C SER A 234 18.67 42.71 -30.65
N THR A 235 18.48 42.00 -29.53
CA THR A 235 17.47 42.32 -28.52
C THR A 235 17.58 43.77 -28.01
N ALA A 236 18.80 44.27 -27.82
CA ALA A 236 19.02 45.64 -27.33
C ALA A 236 18.49 46.71 -28.30
N LYS A 237 18.67 46.52 -29.62
CA LYS A 237 18.17 47.48 -30.63
C LYS A 237 16.65 47.43 -30.75
N VAL A 238 16.06 46.23 -30.68
CA VAL A 238 14.59 46.06 -30.69
C VAL A 238 13.95 46.70 -29.46
N LEU A 239 14.52 46.51 -28.26
CA LEU A 239 14.05 47.17 -27.04
C LEU A 239 14.10 48.69 -27.15
N GLN A 240 15.19 49.24 -27.69
CA GLN A 240 15.31 50.68 -27.90
C GLN A 240 14.29 51.21 -28.91
N ALA A 241 14.06 50.49 -30.00
CA ALA A 241 13.08 50.87 -31.01
C ALA A 241 11.63 50.81 -30.48
N SER A 242 11.30 49.80 -29.68
CA SER A 242 9.94 49.64 -29.15
C SER A 242 9.58 50.68 -28.09
N MET A 243 10.55 51.33 -27.42
CA MET A 243 10.29 52.49 -26.55
C MET A 243 9.74 53.70 -27.31
N GLY A 244 9.99 53.80 -28.62
CA GLY A 244 9.59 54.92 -29.46
C GLY A 244 8.18 54.80 -30.06
N ILE A 245 7.48 53.68 -29.84
CA ILE A 245 6.18 53.41 -30.44
C ILE A 245 5.09 54.20 -29.71
N MET A 246 4.45 55.14 -30.41
CA MET A 246 3.36 55.96 -29.86
C MET A 246 1.98 55.41 -30.25
N GLN A 247 0.97 55.64 -29.42
CA GLN A 247 -0.42 55.33 -29.76
C GLN A 247 -0.86 56.12 -31.00
N ARG A 248 -1.51 55.46 -31.96
CA ARG A 248 -2.03 56.14 -33.15
C ARG A 248 -3.35 56.86 -32.91
N GLY A 249 -4.20 56.27 -32.07
CA GLY A 249 -5.59 56.68 -31.96
C GLY A 249 -6.39 56.35 -33.22
N GLY A 250 -7.57 56.95 -33.33
CA GLY A 250 -8.48 56.74 -34.45
C GLY A 250 -9.94 56.69 -34.00
N SER A 251 -10.85 56.72 -34.96
CA SER A 251 -12.29 56.61 -34.68
C SER A 251 -12.81 55.17 -34.69
N GLN A 252 -12.01 54.23 -35.19
CA GLN A 252 -12.38 52.83 -35.41
C GLN A 252 -11.22 51.90 -35.02
N THR A 253 -11.58 50.64 -34.77
CA THR A 253 -10.65 49.54 -34.46
C THR A 253 -10.81 48.45 -35.52
N MET A 254 -9.88 48.36 -36.47
CA MET A 254 -9.94 47.45 -37.62
C MET A 254 -9.08 46.20 -37.42
N THR A 255 -9.49 45.32 -36.49
CA THR A 255 -8.70 44.15 -36.08
C THR A 255 -8.49 43.13 -37.20
N ALA A 256 -9.53 42.85 -38.00
CA ALA A 256 -9.37 41.89 -39.10
C ALA A 256 -8.43 42.44 -40.19
N LEU A 257 -8.42 43.75 -40.44
CA LEU A 257 -7.46 44.40 -41.32
C LEU A 257 -6.03 44.33 -40.76
N GLY A 258 -5.83 44.54 -39.46
CA GLY A 258 -4.53 44.43 -38.79
C GLY A 258 -3.90 43.05 -38.97
N ILE A 259 -4.69 42.00 -38.69
CA ILE A 259 -4.27 40.60 -38.83
C ILE A 259 -3.98 40.24 -40.29
N ASP A 260 -4.86 40.60 -41.23
CA ASP A 260 -4.66 40.29 -42.65
C ASP A 260 -3.44 41.01 -43.24
N THR A 261 -3.13 42.22 -42.77
CA THR A 261 -1.93 42.97 -43.16
C THR A 261 -0.66 42.32 -42.60
N ALA A 262 -0.68 41.90 -41.34
CA ALA A 262 0.45 41.16 -40.75
C ALA A 262 0.73 39.85 -41.52
N ARG A 263 -0.34 39.09 -41.86
CA ARG A 263 -0.24 37.88 -42.70
C ARG A 263 0.33 38.17 -44.09
N LYS A 264 -0.27 39.10 -44.84
CA LYS A 264 0.08 39.35 -46.25
C LYS A 264 1.39 40.09 -46.45
N GLU A 265 1.78 40.92 -45.49
CA GLU A 265 2.93 41.79 -45.63
C GLU A 265 4.07 41.45 -44.68
N ALA A 266 3.81 41.35 -43.38
CA ALA A 266 4.88 41.22 -42.38
C ALA A 266 5.61 39.86 -42.49
N PHE A 267 4.88 38.77 -42.76
CA PHE A 267 5.43 37.43 -42.97
C PHE A 267 5.94 37.17 -44.40
N THR A 268 6.43 38.20 -45.09
CA THR A 268 7.04 38.05 -46.42
C THR A 268 8.55 38.06 -46.34
N GLU A 269 9.21 37.34 -47.26
CA GLU A 269 10.67 37.34 -47.37
C GLU A 269 11.25 38.74 -47.59
N ALA A 270 10.53 39.60 -48.33
CA ALA A 270 10.92 41.00 -48.53
C ALA A 270 11.00 41.80 -47.22
N ARG A 271 10.22 41.39 -46.20
CA ARG A 271 10.21 41.98 -44.85
C ARG A 271 10.92 41.12 -43.81
N GLY A 272 11.71 40.13 -44.23
CA GLY A 272 12.60 39.37 -43.36
C GLY A 272 12.11 37.99 -42.94
N ALA A 273 10.90 37.57 -43.32
CA ALA A 273 10.44 36.23 -43.00
C ALA A 273 11.29 35.16 -43.71
N ARG A 274 11.65 34.10 -43.00
CA ARG A 274 12.56 33.05 -43.46
C ARG A 274 11.77 31.84 -43.95
N LYS A 275 12.22 31.22 -45.04
CA LYS A 275 11.57 30.01 -45.59
C LYS A 275 11.76 28.83 -44.65
N GLY A 276 10.67 28.13 -44.36
CA GLY A 276 10.68 26.93 -43.51
C GLY A 276 10.86 27.22 -42.02
N VAL A 277 10.83 28.50 -41.61
CA VAL A 277 10.86 28.92 -40.21
C VAL A 277 9.43 29.14 -39.73
N LYS A 278 9.14 28.73 -38.49
CA LYS A 278 7.82 28.88 -37.88
C LYS A 278 7.44 30.35 -37.72
N LYS A 279 6.19 30.66 -38.08
CA LYS A 279 5.62 32.02 -38.05
C LYS A 279 4.66 32.15 -36.88
N LEU A 280 4.88 33.15 -36.03
CA LEU A 280 4.09 33.37 -34.83
C LEU A 280 3.57 34.81 -34.77
N MET A 281 2.26 34.95 -34.60
CA MET A 281 1.58 36.23 -34.49
C MET A 281 1.05 36.43 -33.06
N VAL A 282 1.36 37.56 -32.43
CA VAL A 282 0.81 37.93 -31.11
C VAL A 282 -0.11 39.12 -31.26
N VAL A 283 -1.42 38.93 -31.11
CA VAL A 283 -2.44 39.95 -31.27
C VAL A 283 -2.86 40.50 -29.90
N VAL A 284 -2.80 41.81 -29.72
CA VAL A 284 -3.17 42.49 -28.46
C VAL A 284 -4.27 43.51 -28.74
N THR A 285 -5.47 43.33 -28.16
CA THR A 285 -6.66 44.16 -28.44
C THR A 285 -7.65 44.17 -27.26
N ASP A 286 -8.50 45.19 -27.18
CA ASP A 286 -9.54 45.33 -26.14
C ASP A 286 -10.96 44.92 -26.57
N GLY A 287 -11.12 44.49 -27.83
CA GLY A 287 -12.13 43.51 -28.26
C GLY A 287 -13.33 43.99 -29.07
N GLU A 288 -13.38 45.24 -29.49
CA GLU A 288 -14.46 45.74 -30.35
C GLU A 288 -13.95 46.00 -31.78
N SER A 289 -13.95 44.98 -32.63
CA SER A 289 -13.58 45.18 -34.03
C SER A 289 -14.74 45.74 -34.86
N HIS A 290 -14.51 46.89 -35.50
CA HIS A 290 -15.44 47.51 -36.44
C HIS A 290 -15.53 46.75 -37.78
N ASP A 291 -14.62 45.78 -38.01
CA ASP A 291 -14.60 44.90 -39.18
C ASP A 291 -14.70 43.41 -38.83
N ASN A 292 -15.28 43.06 -37.67
CA ASN A 292 -15.44 41.68 -37.19
C ASN A 292 -16.06 40.72 -38.24
N TYR A 293 -16.96 41.20 -39.11
CA TYR A 293 -17.55 40.39 -40.19
C TYR A 293 -16.52 39.74 -41.15
N ARG A 294 -15.27 40.25 -41.18
CA ARG A 294 -14.16 39.70 -41.97
C ARG A 294 -13.28 38.72 -41.19
N LEU A 295 -13.34 38.74 -39.86
CA LEU A 295 -12.38 38.08 -38.98
C LEU A 295 -12.30 36.57 -39.26
N ASN A 296 -13.44 35.88 -39.32
CA ASN A 296 -13.52 34.45 -39.63
C ASN A 296 -12.81 34.05 -40.94
N ASN A 297 -12.87 34.90 -41.97
CA ASN A 297 -12.19 34.61 -43.24
C ASN A 297 -10.67 34.82 -43.12
N VAL A 298 -10.26 35.88 -42.42
CA VAL A 298 -8.84 36.18 -42.19
C VAL A 298 -8.16 35.09 -41.35
N ILE A 299 -8.83 34.58 -40.32
CA ILE A 299 -8.30 33.51 -39.46
C ILE A 299 -8.08 32.22 -40.25
N LYS A 300 -9.05 31.82 -41.11
CA LYS A 300 -8.89 30.66 -42.00
C LYS A 300 -7.71 30.80 -42.96
N GLU A 301 -7.48 31.99 -43.46
CA GLU A 301 -6.32 32.25 -44.33
C GLU A 301 -5.01 32.24 -43.54
N CYS A 302 -5.00 32.65 -42.27
CA CYS A 302 -3.83 32.49 -41.40
C CYS A 302 -3.51 31.01 -41.11
N GLU A 303 -4.54 30.18 -40.93
CA GLU A 303 -4.38 28.72 -40.77
C GLU A 303 -3.79 28.08 -42.03
N LYS A 304 -4.26 28.52 -43.21
CA LYS A 304 -3.73 28.06 -44.50
C LYS A 304 -2.27 28.45 -44.74
N ASP A 305 -1.86 29.61 -44.22
CA ASP A 305 -0.50 30.14 -44.33
C ASP A 305 0.45 29.64 -43.22
N ASP A 306 -0.04 28.74 -42.36
CA ASP A 306 0.70 28.12 -41.25
C ASP A 306 1.25 29.14 -40.25
N ILE A 307 0.37 30.06 -39.82
CA ILE A 307 0.70 31.13 -38.87
C ILE A 307 0.04 30.83 -37.53
N GLN A 308 0.86 30.57 -36.51
CA GLN A 308 0.40 30.36 -35.14
C GLN A 308 0.01 31.70 -34.50
N ARG A 309 -1.17 31.79 -33.88
CA ARG A 309 -1.71 33.04 -33.36
C ARG A 309 -1.97 32.96 -31.87
N PHE A 310 -1.38 33.87 -31.11
CA PHE A 310 -1.75 34.17 -29.74
C PHE A 310 -2.63 35.43 -29.72
N SER A 311 -3.73 35.41 -28.95
CA SER A 311 -4.56 36.61 -28.76
C SER A 311 -4.69 36.98 -27.30
N ILE A 312 -4.56 38.28 -27.01
CA ILE A 312 -4.58 38.87 -25.68
C ILE A 312 -5.75 39.86 -25.62
N ALA A 313 -6.72 39.57 -24.76
CA ALA A 313 -7.90 40.39 -24.52
C ALA A 313 -7.69 41.34 -23.33
N ILE A 314 -7.91 42.64 -23.55
CA ILE A 314 -7.83 43.68 -22.52
C ILE A 314 -9.23 44.10 -22.05
N LEU A 315 -9.59 43.78 -20.82
CA LEU A 315 -10.91 44.09 -20.24
C LEU A 315 -10.96 45.44 -19.50
N GLY A 316 -10.54 46.53 -20.15
CA GLY A 316 -10.56 47.88 -19.55
C GLY A 316 -11.94 48.37 -19.07
N SER A 317 -11.95 49.22 -18.03
CA SER A 317 -13.16 49.73 -17.34
C SER A 317 -13.83 50.96 -18.00
N TYR A 318 -13.48 51.32 -19.24
CA TYR A 318 -14.13 52.45 -19.92
C TYR A 318 -15.64 52.19 -20.06
N ASN A 319 -16.48 53.23 -19.93
CA ASN A 319 -17.95 53.18 -19.98
C ASN A 319 -18.46 52.58 -21.31
N ARG A 320 -18.44 51.26 -21.41
CA ARG A 320 -18.81 50.45 -22.58
C ARG A 320 -20.32 50.19 -22.59
N GLY A 321 -21.10 51.27 -22.72
CA GLY A 321 -22.55 51.29 -22.54
C GLY A 321 -23.27 50.01 -22.99
N ASN A 322 -23.92 49.32 -22.05
CA ASN A 322 -24.78 48.13 -22.24
C ASN A 322 -24.25 46.95 -23.11
N LEU A 323 -22.97 46.91 -23.50
CA LEU A 323 -22.39 45.77 -24.23
C LEU A 323 -22.02 44.62 -23.29
N SER A 324 -22.33 43.38 -23.68
CA SER A 324 -21.97 42.18 -22.92
C SER A 324 -20.47 41.89 -23.04
N THR A 325 -19.78 41.83 -21.91
CA THR A 325 -18.35 41.48 -21.84
C THR A 325 -18.06 40.09 -22.44
N GLU A 326 -19.02 39.16 -22.38
CA GLU A 326 -18.87 37.81 -22.91
C GLU A 326 -18.69 37.77 -24.44
N THR A 327 -19.39 38.63 -25.20
CA THR A 327 -19.31 38.62 -26.67
C THR A 327 -17.97 39.13 -27.20
N LEU A 328 -17.35 40.11 -26.51
CA LEU A 328 -16.02 40.61 -26.86
C LEU A 328 -14.93 39.56 -26.59
N VAL A 329 -15.01 38.90 -25.43
CA VAL A 329 -14.05 37.84 -25.06
C VAL A 329 -14.09 36.70 -26.07
N GLU A 330 -15.28 36.29 -26.52
CA GLU A 330 -15.43 35.26 -27.55
C GLU A 330 -14.91 35.71 -28.93
N GLU A 331 -15.07 36.99 -29.30
CA GLU A 331 -14.47 37.53 -30.53
C GLU A 331 -12.94 37.41 -30.50
N ILE A 332 -12.28 37.85 -29.44
CA ILE A 332 -10.81 37.79 -29.34
C ILE A 332 -10.33 36.34 -29.20
N ARG A 333 -11.06 35.50 -28.47
CA ARG A 333 -10.78 34.07 -28.36
C ARG A 333 -10.82 33.38 -29.72
N SER A 334 -11.67 33.84 -30.64
CA SER A 334 -11.74 33.29 -32.00
C SER A 334 -10.44 33.50 -32.80
N ILE A 335 -9.63 34.52 -32.48
CA ILE A 335 -8.37 34.86 -33.17
C ILE A 335 -7.25 33.85 -32.91
N ALA A 336 -7.18 33.34 -31.67
CA ALA A 336 -6.14 32.41 -31.22
C ALA A 336 -6.12 31.09 -32.04
N SER A 337 -4.96 30.42 -32.13
CA SER A 337 -4.88 29.06 -32.68
C SER A 337 -5.47 28.02 -31.71
N GLU A 338 -5.81 26.82 -32.20
CA GLU A 338 -6.17 25.69 -31.34
C GLU A 338 -4.94 25.08 -30.63
N PRO A 339 -5.08 24.53 -29.41
CA PRO A 339 -6.25 24.62 -28.54
C PRO A 339 -6.35 26.02 -27.89
N LYS A 340 -7.56 26.57 -27.81
CA LYS A 340 -7.81 27.96 -27.37
C LYS A 340 -7.28 28.26 -25.97
N GLU A 341 -7.32 27.30 -25.05
CA GLU A 341 -6.85 27.45 -23.65
C GLU A 341 -5.35 27.77 -23.58
N LYS A 342 -4.59 27.43 -24.62
CA LYS A 342 -3.14 27.64 -24.74
C LYS A 342 -2.76 28.93 -25.48
N HIS A 343 -3.62 29.43 -26.34
CA HIS A 343 -3.29 30.55 -27.23
C HIS A 343 -4.06 31.84 -26.91
N PHE A 344 -5.08 31.76 -26.04
CA PHE A 344 -5.86 32.91 -25.60
C PHE A 344 -5.48 33.34 -24.18
N PHE A 345 -5.25 34.64 -24.00
CA PHE A 345 -5.03 35.27 -22.70
C PHE A 345 -6.06 36.36 -22.46
N ASN A 346 -6.61 36.40 -21.25
CA ASN A 346 -7.59 37.41 -20.85
C ASN A 346 -7.02 38.20 -19.66
N VAL A 347 -6.90 39.52 -19.80
CA VAL A 347 -6.41 40.41 -18.75
C VAL A 347 -7.49 41.37 -18.29
N SER A 348 -7.52 41.65 -17.00
CA SER A 348 -8.54 42.47 -16.36
C SER A 348 -8.49 43.94 -16.77
N ASP A 349 -7.33 44.45 -17.18
CA ASP A 349 -7.09 45.83 -17.63
C ASP A 349 -5.70 45.91 -18.29
N GLU A 350 -5.35 47.10 -18.80
CA GLU A 350 -4.08 47.37 -19.47
C GLU A 350 -2.88 47.14 -18.54
N LEU A 351 -2.99 47.47 -17.24
CA LEU A 351 -1.89 47.31 -16.27
C LEU A 351 -1.56 45.83 -16.01
N ALA A 352 -2.57 44.97 -16.08
CA ALA A 352 -2.45 43.52 -15.92
C ALA A 352 -1.73 42.83 -17.08
N LEU A 353 -1.49 43.48 -18.22
CA LEU A 353 -0.68 42.94 -19.33
C LEU A 353 0.72 42.53 -18.85
N SER A 354 1.30 43.27 -17.92
CA SER A 354 2.63 42.93 -17.40
C SER A 354 2.68 41.62 -16.62
N ASN A 355 1.55 41.13 -16.10
CA ASN A 355 1.48 39.88 -15.34
C ASN A 355 1.49 38.64 -16.24
N ILE A 356 1.06 38.76 -17.50
CA ILE A 356 1.01 37.63 -18.44
C ILE A 356 2.30 37.45 -19.23
N VAL A 357 3.28 38.36 -19.10
CA VAL A 357 4.54 38.28 -19.86
C VAL A 357 5.30 36.99 -19.55
N GLY A 358 5.31 36.55 -18.29
CA GLY A 358 5.95 35.29 -17.90
C GLY A 358 5.32 34.09 -18.61
N SER A 359 4.00 33.95 -18.48
CA SER A 359 3.27 32.81 -19.05
C SER A 359 3.20 32.83 -20.58
N LEU A 360 3.05 33.99 -21.20
CA LEU A 360 3.10 34.15 -22.65
C LEU A 360 4.51 33.86 -23.19
N GLY A 361 5.54 34.37 -22.52
CA GLY A 361 6.94 34.10 -22.85
C GLY A 361 7.23 32.61 -22.83
N GLU A 362 6.88 31.91 -21.73
CA GLU A 362 7.06 30.46 -21.60
C GLU A 362 6.39 29.67 -22.74
N ARG A 363 5.16 30.04 -23.14
CA ARG A 363 4.46 29.37 -24.24
C ARG A 363 5.10 29.64 -25.62
N ILE A 364 5.60 30.86 -25.84
CA ILE A 364 6.31 31.20 -27.08
C ILE A 364 7.67 30.47 -27.13
N PHE A 365 8.41 30.41 -26.03
CA PHE A 365 9.71 29.74 -25.97
C PHE A 365 9.60 28.22 -26.09
N ALA A 366 8.51 27.61 -25.62
CA ALA A 366 8.24 26.18 -25.84
C ALA A 366 8.13 25.82 -27.34
N LEU A 367 7.71 26.76 -28.20
CA LEU A 367 7.65 26.56 -29.66
C LEU A 367 9.04 26.60 -30.34
N GLU A 368 10.08 27.13 -29.67
CA GLU A 368 11.49 27.04 -30.13
C GLU A 368 12.02 25.60 -29.98
N ALA A 369 11.44 24.81 -29.07
CA ALA A 369 11.93 23.47 -28.72
C ALA A 369 11.07 22.32 -29.27
N THR A 370 9.79 22.54 -29.59
CA THR A 370 8.81 21.46 -29.88
C THR A 370 7.97 21.72 -31.14
N ASN A 371 7.36 20.67 -31.71
CA ASN A 371 6.40 20.78 -32.82
C ASN A 371 4.95 21.10 -32.33
N GLU A 372 4.15 21.65 -33.25
CA GLU A 372 2.93 22.47 -33.06
C GLU A 372 1.88 22.05 -32.01
N ASP A 373 1.76 20.76 -31.65
CA ASP A 373 0.69 20.29 -30.77
C ASP A 373 1.00 20.39 -29.25
N GLN A 374 2.25 20.68 -28.87
CA GLN A 374 2.77 20.32 -27.53
C GLN A 374 3.35 21.46 -26.68
N ALA A 375 3.31 22.71 -27.14
CA ALA A 375 4.00 23.85 -26.52
C ALA A 375 3.52 24.33 -25.13
N SER A 376 2.68 23.58 -24.40
CA SER A 376 2.25 23.95 -23.04
C SER A 376 2.33 22.82 -22.01
N SER A 377 2.80 21.63 -22.40
CA SER A 377 2.98 20.48 -21.51
C SER A 377 4.37 19.91 -21.74
N PHE A 378 5.12 19.64 -20.67
CA PHE A 378 6.43 19.03 -20.78
C PHE A 378 6.23 17.58 -21.23
N GLN A 379 6.75 17.23 -22.40
CA GLN A 379 6.77 15.87 -22.92
C GLN A 379 7.94 15.11 -22.31
N MET A 380 9.15 15.32 -22.82
CA MET A 380 10.36 14.62 -22.38
C MET A 380 11.47 15.57 -21.91
N GLU A 381 11.24 16.88 -22.01
CA GLU A 381 12.21 17.95 -21.70
C GLU A 381 12.63 17.92 -20.22
N MET A 382 11.69 17.56 -19.34
CA MET A 382 11.90 17.42 -17.89
C MET A 382 11.91 15.95 -17.45
N SER A 383 12.15 15.01 -18.37
CA SER A 383 11.95 13.57 -18.14
C SER A 383 12.74 12.97 -16.99
N GLN A 384 13.92 13.53 -16.65
CA GLN A 384 14.83 12.97 -15.64
C GLN A 384 15.10 11.47 -15.85
N THR A 385 15.28 11.06 -17.11
CA THR A 385 15.54 9.69 -17.52
C THR A 385 16.77 9.13 -16.82
N GLY A 386 16.62 7.92 -16.28
CA GLY A 386 17.65 7.27 -15.47
C GLY A 386 17.55 7.59 -13.98
N LEU A 387 16.43 8.17 -13.50
CA LEU A 387 16.17 8.26 -12.06
C LEU A 387 16.15 6.87 -11.41
N SER A 388 15.55 5.91 -12.09
CA SER A 388 15.70 4.49 -11.79
C SER A 388 16.15 3.76 -13.05
N ALA A 389 16.77 2.61 -12.87
CA ALA A 389 17.15 1.73 -13.95
C ALA A 389 17.05 0.27 -13.50
N HIS A 390 16.80 -0.64 -14.45
CA HIS A 390 16.80 -2.08 -14.21
C HIS A 390 17.18 -2.82 -15.49
N TYR A 391 18.04 -3.83 -15.39
CA TYR A 391 18.35 -4.69 -16.52
C TYR A 391 17.45 -5.93 -16.51
N SER A 392 16.70 -6.11 -17.58
CA SER A 392 16.07 -7.36 -17.99
C SER A 392 17.01 -8.14 -18.91
N LYS A 393 16.68 -9.38 -19.27
CA LYS A 393 17.48 -10.22 -20.19
C LYS A 393 17.80 -9.52 -21.52
N ASP A 394 16.81 -8.82 -22.08
CA ASP A 394 16.90 -8.22 -23.42
C ASP A 394 16.91 -6.68 -23.42
N TRP A 395 16.45 -6.05 -22.35
CA TRP A 395 16.24 -4.60 -22.29
C TRP A 395 16.84 -3.98 -21.02
N ALA A 396 17.42 -2.78 -21.16
CA ALA A 396 17.66 -1.88 -20.05
C ALA A 396 16.46 -0.94 -19.93
N MET A 397 15.77 -0.98 -18.79
CA MET A 397 14.66 -0.09 -18.48
C MET A 397 15.19 1.15 -17.77
N LEU A 398 14.77 2.34 -18.20
CA LEU A 398 15.13 3.63 -17.61
C LEU A 398 13.88 4.38 -17.20
N GLY A 399 13.79 4.73 -15.93
CA GLY A 399 12.68 5.50 -15.38
C GLY A 399 12.78 6.97 -15.76
N ALA A 400 11.69 7.52 -16.31
CA ALA A 400 11.61 8.90 -16.77
C ALA A 400 10.43 9.61 -16.07
N VAL A 401 10.60 9.91 -14.78
CA VAL A 401 9.50 10.36 -13.90
C VAL A 401 8.91 11.71 -14.25
N GLY A 402 9.70 12.61 -14.83
CA GLY A 402 9.27 13.96 -15.15
C GLY A 402 8.66 14.09 -16.54
N ALA A 403 8.52 12.96 -17.25
CA ALA A 403 7.87 12.94 -18.55
C ALA A 403 6.36 13.23 -18.42
N TYR A 404 5.80 13.88 -19.44
CA TYR A 404 4.35 14.12 -19.59
C TYR A 404 3.74 14.81 -18.36
N ASP A 405 4.29 15.98 -18.01
CA ASP A 405 3.94 16.75 -16.81
C ASP A 405 4.03 15.92 -15.52
N TRP A 406 5.15 15.23 -15.36
CA TRP A 406 5.45 14.35 -14.22
C TRP A 406 4.51 13.14 -14.05
N ASN A 407 3.73 12.79 -15.06
CA ASN A 407 3.04 11.50 -15.05
C ASN A 407 4.01 10.33 -15.15
N GLY A 408 5.13 10.55 -15.84
CA GLY A 408 6.23 9.62 -15.95
C GLY A 408 6.04 8.56 -17.03
N THR A 409 7.13 7.91 -17.41
CA THR A 409 7.15 6.80 -18.37
C THR A 409 8.37 5.91 -18.12
N VAL A 410 8.46 4.79 -18.85
CA VAL A 410 9.57 3.85 -18.82
C VAL A 410 10.19 3.78 -20.20
N VAL A 411 11.43 4.25 -20.34
CA VAL A 411 12.18 4.18 -21.60
C VAL A 411 12.91 2.84 -21.66
N MET A 412 12.67 2.06 -22.71
CA MET A 412 13.31 0.76 -22.90
C MET A 412 14.45 0.91 -23.91
N VAL A 413 15.66 0.51 -23.54
CA VAL A 413 16.87 0.64 -24.37
C VAL A 413 17.51 -0.73 -24.58
N ASN A 414 17.83 -1.06 -25.83
CA ASN A 414 18.71 -2.20 -26.16
C ASN A 414 19.80 -1.75 -27.16
N SER A 415 20.56 -2.68 -27.74
CA SER A 415 21.64 -2.33 -28.68
C SER A 415 21.15 -1.76 -30.02
N ASP A 416 19.91 -2.07 -30.41
CA ASP A 416 19.40 -1.87 -31.77
C ASP A 416 18.29 -0.81 -31.83
N ALA A 417 17.64 -0.52 -30.70
CA ALA A 417 16.44 0.31 -30.61
C ALA A 417 16.29 0.99 -29.24
N ILE A 418 15.62 2.14 -29.26
CA ILE A 418 15.13 2.87 -28.09
C ILE A 418 13.61 2.99 -28.25
N LEU A 419 12.86 2.49 -27.27
CA LEU A 419 11.40 2.60 -27.22
C LEU A 419 11.02 3.60 -26.13
N THR A 420 10.38 4.70 -26.53
CA THR A 420 9.85 5.74 -25.63
C THR A 420 8.31 5.72 -25.70
N PRO A 421 7.63 5.12 -24.72
CA PRO A 421 6.17 5.05 -24.69
C PRO A 421 5.54 6.43 -24.55
N ASN A 422 4.40 6.65 -25.22
CA ASN A 422 3.66 7.91 -25.16
C ASN A 422 2.88 8.08 -23.84
N ASN A 423 2.37 9.29 -23.58
CA ASN A 423 1.60 9.66 -22.38
C ASN A 423 0.30 8.85 -22.16
N HIS A 424 -0.23 8.19 -23.20
CA HIS A 424 -1.46 7.39 -23.14
C HIS A 424 -1.17 5.90 -22.92
N THR A 425 0.05 5.45 -23.13
CA THR A 425 0.40 4.01 -23.15
C THR A 425 0.11 3.32 -21.82
N PHE A 426 0.38 4.01 -20.71
CA PHE A 426 0.18 3.47 -19.36
C PHE A 426 -1.14 3.92 -18.71
N ARG A 427 -2.05 4.56 -19.46
CA ARG A 427 -3.36 5.00 -18.95
C ARG A 427 -4.35 3.83 -18.94
N THR A 428 -5.11 3.72 -17.86
CA THR A 428 -6.21 2.75 -17.74
C THR A 428 -7.56 3.41 -18.06
N LYS A 429 -8.61 2.61 -18.31
CA LYS A 429 -9.99 3.12 -18.52
C LYS A 429 -10.52 3.98 -17.36
N ALA A 430 -9.96 3.81 -16.15
CA ALA A 430 -10.32 4.63 -15.00
C ALA A 430 -9.73 6.06 -15.10
N ASP A 431 -8.57 6.20 -15.74
CA ASP A 431 -7.85 7.47 -15.92
C ASP A 431 -8.47 8.34 -17.03
N GLU A 432 -9.30 7.75 -17.90
CA GLU A 432 -10.08 8.50 -18.90
C GLU A 432 -11.12 9.44 -18.27
N LYS A 433 -11.52 9.18 -17.01
CA LYS A 433 -12.47 10.04 -16.27
C LYS A 433 -11.80 11.17 -15.51
N ASN A 434 -10.56 10.97 -15.05
CA ASN A 434 -9.78 11.95 -14.31
C ASN A 434 -8.30 11.74 -14.66
N GLU A 435 -7.66 12.71 -15.32
CA GLU A 435 -6.24 12.59 -15.63
C GLU A 435 -5.40 12.58 -14.34
N PRO A 436 -4.47 11.63 -14.18
CA PRO A 436 -3.49 11.69 -13.11
C PRO A 436 -2.61 12.93 -13.33
N LEU A 437 -2.34 13.64 -12.24
CA LEU A 437 -1.40 14.76 -12.20
C LEU A 437 -0.19 14.33 -11.36
N ALA A 438 1.00 14.34 -11.96
CA ALA A 438 2.27 14.09 -11.29
C ALA A 438 2.38 12.72 -10.58
N ALA A 439 2.06 11.63 -11.28
CA ALA A 439 2.06 10.28 -10.74
C ALA A 439 3.46 9.66 -10.48
N TYR A 440 4.49 10.14 -11.18
CA TYR A 440 5.88 9.67 -11.12
C TYR A 440 6.07 8.20 -11.57
N LEU A 441 5.44 7.80 -12.67
CA LEU A 441 5.71 6.48 -13.26
C LEU A 441 7.17 6.32 -13.66
N GLY A 442 7.73 5.16 -13.34
CA GLY A 442 9.16 4.87 -13.52
C GLY A 442 10.02 5.39 -12.36
N TYR A 443 9.43 5.75 -11.22
CA TYR A 443 10.21 6.08 -10.01
C TYR A 443 11.05 4.89 -9.56
N THR A 444 10.53 3.67 -9.73
CA THR A 444 11.26 2.41 -9.59
C THR A 444 10.86 1.44 -10.67
N LEU A 445 11.76 0.50 -10.94
CA LEU A 445 11.64 -0.51 -11.98
C LEU A 445 12.13 -1.85 -11.44
N SER A 446 11.47 -2.92 -11.86
CA SER A 446 11.89 -4.31 -11.62
C SER A 446 11.32 -5.20 -12.72
N SER A 447 11.83 -6.41 -12.86
CA SER A 447 11.23 -7.44 -13.73
C SER A 447 11.08 -8.76 -13.00
N ALA A 448 10.10 -9.57 -13.41
CA ALA A 448 9.90 -10.92 -12.89
C ALA A 448 10.02 -11.93 -14.04
N SER A 449 10.82 -12.97 -13.83
CA SER A 449 10.86 -14.13 -14.72
C SER A 449 9.69 -15.05 -14.39
N VAL A 450 8.87 -15.38 -15.38
CA VAL A 450 7.66 -16.20 -15.21
C VAL A 450 7.60 -17.29 -16.27
N HIS A 451 6.80 -18.33 -16.06
CA HIS A 451 6.60 -19.34 -17.09
C HIS A 451 6.03 -18.71 -18.37
N GLY A 452 6.77 -18.80 -19.48
CA GLY A 452 6.36 -18.21 -20.76
C GLY A 452 6.86 -16.78 -21.04
N GLY A 453 7.80 -16.25 -20.23
CA GLY A 453 8.55 -15.03 -20.57
C GLY A 453 8.94 -14.19 -19.37
N GLU A 454 9.15 -12.89 -19.61
CA GLU A 454 9.43 -11.90 -18.57
C GLU A 454 8.29 -10.89 -18.52
N VAL A 455 7.95 -10.43 -17.32
CA VAL A 455 7.03 -9.32 -17.09
C VAL A 455 7.79 -8.15 -16.45
N TYR A 456 7.38 -6.94 -16.80
CA TYR A 456 8.01 -5.71 -16.36
C TYR A 456 7.12 -5.01 -15.34
N ILE A 457 7.76 -4.36 -14.37
CA ILE A 457 7.09 -3.80 -13.20
C ILE A 457 7.61 -2.38 -12.99
N ALA A 458 6.69 -1.41 -12.90
CA ALA A 458 7.03 0.00 -12.70
C ALA A 458 6.21 0.60 -11.56
N GLY A 459 6.90 1.33 -10.68
CA GLY A 459 6.28 2.06 -9.57
C GLY A 459 5.90 3.49 -9.94
N GLN A 460 4.74 3.95 -9.46
CA GLN A 460 4.30 5.34 -9.52
C GLN A 460 3.78 5.80 -8.14
N PRO A 461 4.69 6.13 -7.20
CA PRO A 461 4.34 6.30 -5.79
C PRO A 461 3.49 7.53 -5.47
N ARG A 462 3.30 8.45 -6.43
CA ARG A 462 2.44 9.63 -6.27
C ARG A 462 1.06 9.50 -6.92
N TYR A 463 0.80 8.40 -7.64
CA TYR A 463 -0.51 8.17 -8.25
C TYR A 463 -1.62 8.26 -7.21
N ASN A 464 -2.59 9.14 -7.45
CA ASN A 464 -3.69 9.45 -6.54
C ASN A 464 -3.25 9.73 -5.07
N HIS A 465 -2.01 10.19 -4.88
CA HIS A 465 -1.36 10.39 -3.59
C HIS A 465 -1.22 9.14 -2.70
N THR A 466 -1.76 7.98 -3.09
CA THR A 466 -1.64 6.71 -2.36
C THR A 466 -0.50 5.84 -2.89
N GLY A 467 -0.17 6.00 -4.17
CA GLY A 467 0.80 5.19 -4.90
C GLY A 467 0.17 4.01 -5.63
N GLN A 468 0.82 3.57 -6.71
CA GLN A 468 0.42 2.42 -7.52
C GLN A 468 1.64 1.74 -8.13
N VAL A 469 1.52 0.44 -8.43
CA VAL A 469 2.49 -0.34 -9.20
C VAL A 469 1.79 -0.90 -10.44
N ILE A 470 2.42 -0.77 -11.60
CA ILE A 470 1.94 -1.28 -12.89
C ILE A 470 2.77 -2.49 -13.29
N ILE A 471 2.11 -3.60 -13.62
CA ILE A 471 2.70 -4.79 -14.18
C ILE A 471 2.31 -4.86 -15.66
N PHE A 472 3.28 -4.98 -16.54
CA PHE A 472 3.06 -4.93 -17.99
C PHE A 472 3.98 -5.89 -18.76
N LYS A 473 3.63 -6.18 -20.01
CA LYS A 473 4.41 -6.99 -20.93
C LYS A 473 4.62 -6.24 -22.25
N LEU A 474 5.75 -6.50 -22.91
CA LEU A 474 6.00 -6.05 -24.28
C LEU A 474 5.47 -7.07 -25.28
N ASN A 475 4.65 -6.61 -26.22
CA ASN A 475 4.19 -7.37 -27.38
C ASN A 475 4.70 -6.69 -28.66
N GLY A 476 5.92 -7.05 -29.08
CA GLY A 476 6.64 -6.30 -30.12
C GLY A 476 7.07 -4.93 -29.61
N GLN A 477 6.50 -3.86 -30.17
CA GLN A 477 6.71 -2.47 -29.72
C GLN A 477 5.54 -1.93 -28.86
N GLU A 478 4.44 -2.69 -28.74
CA GLU A 478 3.29 -2.28 -27.93
C GLU A 478 3.41 -2.78 -26.48
N ILE A 479 2.90 -1.99 -25.55
CA ILE A 479 2.88 -2.30 -24.12
C ILE A 479 1.46 -2.72 -23.73
N GLU A 480 1.35 -3.89 -23.10
CA GLU A 480 0.11 -4.43 -22.56
C GLU A 480 0.17 -4.40 -21.02
N ILE A 481 -0.77 -3.68 -20.39
CA ILE A 481 -0.89 -3.66 -18.92
C ILE A 481 -1.62 -4.92 -18.48
N LEU A 482 -0.97 -5.72 -17.64
CA LEU A 482 -1.51 -6.98 -17.12
C LEU A 482 -2.29 -6.77 -15.81
N GLN A 483 -1.72 -5.99 -14.88
CA GLN A 483 -2.29 -5.77 -13.56
C GLN A 483 -1.83 -4.42 -12.99
N THR A 484 -2.64 -3.84 -12.09
CA THR A 484 -2.22 -2.68 -11.29
C THR A 484 -2.48 -2.92 -9.80
N LEU A 485 -1.48 -2.67 -8.96
CA LEU A 485 -1.57 -2.77 -7.50
C LEU A 485 -1.69 -1.37 -6.90
N LYS A 486 -2.61 -1.15 -5.97
CA LYS A 486 -2.89 0.18 -5.38
C LYS A 486 -2.47 0.23 -3.91
N GLY A 487 -1.84 1.34 -3.52
CA GLY A 487 -1.52 1.62 -2.12
C GLY A 487 -2.77 1.92 -1.28
N GLU A 488 -2.75 1.53 -0.01
CA GLU A 488 -3.90 1.67 0.90
C GLU A 488 -3.97 3.02 1.63
N GLN A 489 -2.84 3.72 1.77
CA GLN A 489 -2.73 4.93 2.60
C GLN A 489 -2.13 6.09 1.79
N ILE A 490 -2.79 7.25 1.88
CA ILE A 490 -2.31 8.51 1.28
C ILE A 490 -0.96 8.91 1.89
N GLY A 491 -0.02 9.34 1.05
CA GLY A 491 1.32 9.73 1.45
C GLY A 491 2.25 8.58 1.84
N SER A 492 1.80 7.32 1.76
CA SER A 492 2.64 6.16 2.12
C SER A 492 3.79 5.90 1.16
N TYR A 493 3.72 6.49 -0.03
CA TYR A 493 4.71 6.35 -1.10
C TYR A 493 4.83 4.89 -1.60
N PHE A 494 3.70 4.17 -1.62
CA PHE A 494 3.61 2.78 -2.08
C PHE A 494 4.10 2.62 -3.52
N GLY A 495 4.99 1.66 -3.75
CA GLY A 495 5.60 1.45 -5.06
C GLY A 495 6.88 2.24 -5.29
N SER A 496 7.43 2.87 -4.25
CA SER A 496 8.71 3.60 -4.34
C SER A 496 9.95 2.73 -4.21
N VAL A 497 9.79 1.44 -3.89
CA VAL A 497 10.83 0.40 -3.90
C VAL A 497 10.18 -0.88 -4.39
N LEU A 498 10.81 -1.56 -5.36
CA LEU A 498 10.34 -2.79 -5.96
C LEU A 498 11.50 -3.79 -6.02
N THR A 499 11.25 -5.02 -5.58
CA THR A 499 12.24 -6.10 -5.68
C THR A 499 11.52 -7.41 -5.93
N THR A 500 11.94 -8.13 -6.96
CA THR A 500 11.49 -9.49 -7.23
C THR A 500 12.51 -10.47 -6.69
N VAL A 501 12.05 -11.60 -6.16
CA VAL A 501 12.90 -12.63 -5.57
C VAL A 501 12.45 -13.98 -6.08
N ASP A 502 13.39 -14.71 -6.65
CA ASP A 502 13.34 -16.16 -6.86
C ASP A 502 13.81 -16.78 -5.55
N VAL A 503 12.89 -17.34 -4.76
CA VAL A 503 13.18 -17.79 -3.41
C VAL A 503 13.73 -19.22 -3.43
N ASP A 504 13.17 -20.11 -4.25
CA ASP A 504 13.61 -21.51 -4.31
C ASP A 504 14.75 -21.78 -5.31
N GLY A 505 15.20 -20.77 -6.04
CA GLY A 505 16.36 -20.81 -6.93
C GLY A 505 16.09 -21.52 -8.27
N ASP A 506 14.83 -21.66 -8.67
CA ASP A 506 14.42 -22.36 -9.89
C ASP A 506 14.51 -21.50 -11.18
N SER A 507 15.02 -20.27 -11.06
CA SER A 507 15.09 -19.24 -12.10
C SER A 507 13.75 -18.59 -12.47
N VAL A 508 12.69 -18.83 -11.68
CA VAL A 508 11.39 -18.19 -11.75
C VAL A 508 11.20 -17.30 -10.53
N SER A 509 10.70 -16.09 -10.73
CA SER A 509 10.45 -15.18 -9.62
C SER A 509 9.20 -15.61 -8.84
N ASP A 510 9.35 -15.88 -7.54
CA ASP A 510 8.27 -16.33 -6.66
C ASP A 510 7.48 -15.20 -6.02
N ILE A 511 8.18 -14.13 -5.63
CA ILE A 511 7.58 -13.01 -4.90
C ILE A 511 8.00 -11.65 -5.46
N LEU A 512 7.11 -10.68 -5.30
CA LEU A 512 7.33 -9.25 -5.49
C LEU A 512 7.16 -8.54 -4.14
N LEU A 513 8.20 -7.82 -3.74
CA LEU A 513 8.20 -6.95 -2.57
C LEU A 513 7.96 -5.51 -3.02
N VAL A 514 6.99 -4.85 -2.38
CA VAL A 514 6.64 -3.45 -2.65
C VAL A 514 6.80 -2.62 -1.39
N GLY A 515 7.73 -1.65 -1.43
CA GLY A 515 7.98 -0.73 -0.33
C GLY A 515 6.99 0.44 -0.27
N ALA A 516 6.57 0.79 0.94
CA ALA A 516 5.84 2.00 1.30
C ALA A 516 6.54 2.66 2.52
N PRO A 517 7.73 3.25 2.33
CA PRO A 517 8.58 3.73 3.42
C PRO A 517 7.95 4.87 4.24
N MET A 518 7.03 5.64 3.66
CA MET A 518 6.35 6.74 4.36
C MET A 518 5.02 6.29 5.00
N TYR A 519 4.75 4.99 5.05
CA TYR A 519 3.56 4.45 5.71
C TYR A 519 3.51 4.86 7.19
N MET A 520 2.39 5.45 7.58
CA MET A 520 2.12 5.93 8.91
C MET A 520 1.58 4.78 9.77
N GLY A 521 2.35 4.41 10.79
CA GLY A 521 2.00 3.35 11.74
C GLY A 521 0.93 3.77 12.75
N SER A 522 0.52 2.83 13.61
CA SER A 522 -0.49 3.05 14.66
C SER A 522 -0.13 4.19 15.63
N ALA A 523 1.16 4.42 15.85
CA ALA A 523 1.69 5.49 16.70
C ALA A 523 1.78 6.86 16.00
N LYS A 524 1.28 7.00 14.76
CA LYS A 524 1.41 8.22 13.93
C LYS A 524 2.85 8.67 13.70
N GLN A 525 3.73 7.69 13.45
CA GLN A 525 5.11 7.88 13.03
C GLN A 525 5.34 7.26 11.65
N GLU A 526 6.31 7.75 10.89
CA GLU A 526 6.71 7.19 9.59
C GLU A 526 7.43 5.84 9.78
N GLN A 527 6.66 4.83 10.16
CA GLN A 527 7.15 3.48 10.43
C GLN A 527 7.66 2.83 9.14
N GLY A 528 6.94 3.01 8.04
CA GLY A 528 7.18 2.28 6.80
C GLY A 528 6.62 0.86 6.85
N LYS A 529 6.34 0.30 5.67
CA LYS A 529 5.73 -1.02 5.50
C LYS A 529 6.20 -1.64 4.18
N VAL A 530 6.38 -2.95 4.14
CA VAL A 530 6.69 -3.69 2.91
C VAL A 530 5.61 -4.72 2.65
N TYR A 531 5.05 -4.74 1.45
CA TYR A 531 4.02 -5.68 1.04
C TYR A 531 4.65 -6.83 0.27
N VAL A 532 4.28 -8.05 0.60
CA VAL A 532 4.74 -9.27 -0.06
C VAL A 532 3.61 -9.79 -0.95
N TYR A 533 3.88 -9.83 -2.25
CA TYR A 533 2.98 -10.41 -3.25
C TYR A 533 3.58 -11.70 -3.77
N ARG A 534 2.81 -12.78 -3.79
CA ARG A 534 3.16 -14.02 -4.46
C ARG A 534 2.89 -13.89 -5.96
N ILE A 535 3.83 -14.33 -6.76
CA ILE A 535 3.73 -14.35 -8.22
C ILE A 535 3.15 -15.72 -8.61
N HIS A 536 1.99 -15.70 -9.25
CA HIS A 536 1.37 -16.90 -9.82
C HIS A 536 1.12 -16.65 -11.31
N GLU A 537 1.90 -17.33 -12.16
CA GLU A 537 1.98 -17.06 -13.60
C GLU A 537 2.30 -15.60 -13.92
N LYS A 538 1.29 -14.74 -14.09
CA LYS A 538 1.45 -13.30 -14.37
C LYS A 538 0.74 -12.40 -13.37
N GLU A 539 0.05 -12.99 -12.40
CA GLU A 539 -0.71 -12.27 -11.39
C GLU A 539 0.09 -12.15 -10.09
N MET A 540 0.03 -10.96 -9.50
CA MET A 540 0.61 -10.63 -8.20
C MET A 540 -0.50 -10.71 -7.15
N GLN A 541 -0.44 -11.71 -6.28
CA GLN A 541 -1.44 -11.96 -5.24
C GLN A 541 -0.89 -11.55 -3.87
N TYR A 542 -1.60 -10.67 -3.16
CA TYR A 542 -1.17 -10.22 -1.83
C TYR A 542 -1.10 -11.41 -0.86
N GLN A 543 0.02 -11.55 -0.16
CA GLN A 543 0.24 -12.61 0.81
C GLN A 543 0.30 -12.08 2.24
N MET A 544 1.19 -11.12 2.50
CA MET A 544 1.40 -10.55 3.83
C MET A 544 2.07 -9.17 3.76
N SER A 545 2.24 -8.54 4.92
CA SER A 545 3.01 -7.31 5.07
C SER A 545 4.06 -7.47 6.17
N LEU A 546 5.22 -6.87 5.97
CA LEU A 546 6.32 -6.82 6.93
C LEU A 546 6.39 -5.44 7.56
N GLU A 547 6.67 -5.42 8.87
CA GLU A 547 6.76 -4.22 9.68
C GLU A 547 8.04 -4.26 10.53
N PRO A 548 8.70 -3.11 10.77
CA PRO A 548 9.87 -3.03 11.62
C PRO A 548 9.49 -3.16 13.10
N LEU A 549 10.50 -3.25 13.97
CA LEU A 549 10.28 -3.15 15.41
C LEU A 549 9.59 -1.83 15.77
N ASN A 550 8.63 -1.89 16.70
CA ASN A 550 7.93 -0.70 17.19
C ASN A 550 8.92 0.27 17.84
N GLN A 551 9.18 1.39 17.16
CA GLN A 551 9.98 2.48 17.69
C GLN A 551 9.12 3.40 18.55
N THR A 552 9.72 3.98 19.60
CA THR A 552 9.16 5.13 20.29
C THR A 552 9.98 6.35 19.96
N CYS A 553 9.35 7.38 19.41
CA CYS A 553 9.99 8.68 19.18
C CYS A 553 10.74 9.15 20.44
N CYS A 554 12.01 9.53 20.30
CA CYS A 554 12.79 10.15 21.35
C CYS A 554 12.05 11.40 21.87
N SER A 555 11.42 11.29 23.04
CA SER A 555 10.87 12.43 23.78
C SER A 555 11.63 12.57 25.09
N GLN A 556 11.92 13.81 25.49
CA GLN A 556 12.69 14.13 26.71
C GLN A 556 12.17 13.47 28.00
N GLN A 557 10.95 12.93 27.99
CA GLN A 557 10.32 12.27 29.13
C GLN A 557 10.58 10.76 29.24
N LYS A 558 11.14 10.08 28.22
CA LYS A 558 11.19 8.60 28.21
C LYS A 558 12.57 7.95 28.01
N ASP A 559 13.56 8.63 27.43
CA ASP A 559 14.87 8.01 27.19
C ASP A 559 16.03 8.98 27.45
N ILE A 560 16.89 8.63 28.43
CA ILE A 560 18.01 9.46 28.92
C ILE A 560 19.18 9.47 27.91
N SER A 561 19.17 8.57 26.92
CA SER A 561 20.21 8.43 25.91
C SER A 561 20.08 9.37 24.69
N CYS A 562 18.91 9.98 24.47
CA CYS A 562 18.70 10.85 23.30
C CYS A 562 19.37 12.22 23.50
N GLN A 563 20.42 12.52 22.71
CA GLN A 563 21.03 13.85 22.68
C GLN A 563 20.15 14.78 21.83
N ASN A 564 19.59 15.84 22.44
CA ASN A 564 18.73 16.82 21.75
C ASN A 564 19.51 17.70 20.75
N GLU A 565 19.96 17.17 19.62
CA GLU A 565 20.48 18.03 18.53
C GLU A 565 19.38 18.39 17.51
N ASN A 566 18.40 17.51 17.21
CA ASN A 566 17.46 17.72 16.11
C ASN A 566 15.99 17.85 16.55
N LYS A 567 15.58 19.05 17.00
CA LYS A 567 14.21 19.32 17.50
C LYS A 567 13.06 19.23 16.46
N ASN A 568 13.35 19.01 15.18
CA ASN A 568 12.38 19.11 14.08
C ASN A 568 12.47 17.98 13.02
N GLU A 569 13.27 16.92 13.23
CA GLU A 569 13.33 15.82 12.27
C GLU A 569 12.16 14.83 12.47
N PRO A 570 11.58 14.27 11.38
CA PRO A 570 10.46 13.35 11.46
C PRO A 570 10.87 12.06 12.17
N CYS A 571 10.11 11.68 13.20
CA CYS A 571 10.31 10.42 13.91
C CYS A 571 9.70 9.24 13.13
N GLY A 572 10.44 8.14 13.06
CA GLY A 572 10.05 6.93 12.35
C GLY A 572 11.27 6.07 11.99
N SER A 573 11.06 5.00 11.23
CA SER A 573 12.13 4.13 10.74
C SER A 573 12.25 4.15 9.22
N ARG A 574 11.19 4.56 8.51
CA ARG A 574 11.06 4.44 7.05
C ARG A 574 11.47 3.05 6.53
N PHE A 575 10.97 2.03 7.20
CA PHE A 575 11.21 0.65 6.81
C PHE A 575 10.70 0.39 5.39
N GLY A 576 11.54 -0.27 4.58
CA GLY A 576 11.27 -0.46 3.15
C GLY A 576 11.79 0.66 2.26
N THR A 577 12.73 1.49 2.74
CA THR A 577 13.42 2.50 1.89
C THR A 577 14.41 1.84 0.92
N ALA A 578 14.97 0.70 1.30
CA ALA A 578 15.75 -0.16 0.43
C ALA A 578 15.31 -1.61 0.67
N ILE A 579 15.23 -2.39 -0.41
CA ILE A 579 14.95 -3.82 -0.37
C ILE A 579 15.94 -4.44 -1.35
N ALA A 580 16.66 -5.47 -0.90
CA ALA A 580 17.58 -6.23 -1.73
C ALA A 580 17.26 -7.71 -1.60
N ALA A 581 17.12 -8.38 -2.74
CA ALA A 581 17.25 -9.82 -2.80
C ALA A 581 18.70 -10.13 -2.43
N VAL A 582 18.90 -11.04 -1.48
CA VAL A 582 20.22 -11.54 -1.15
C VAL A 582 20.21 -13.04 -1.37
N THR A 583 21.29 -13.59 -1.90
CA THR A 583 21.34 -15.05 -2.07
C THR A 583 21.29 -15.71 -0.70
N ASP A 584 20.90 -16.98 -0.67
CA ASP A 584 20.84 -17.82 0.53
C ASP A 584 22.01 -17.58 1.51
N LEU A 585 21.74 -16.90 2.63
CA LEU A 585 22.75 -16.56 3.62
C LEU A 585 22.97 -17.73 4.58
N ASN A 586 21.94 -18.54 4.83
CA ASN A 586 21.92 -19.59 5.85
C ASN A 586 22.14 -21.01 5.29
N LEU A 587 22.34 -21.10 3.97
CA LEU A 587 22.54 -22.32 3.19
C LEU A 587 21.41 -23.34 3.40
N ASP A 588 20.16 -22.90 3.51
CA ASP A 588 18.98 -23.77 3.60
C ASP A 588 18.33 -24.13 2.25
N GLY A 589 18.87 -23.59 1.16
CA GLY A 589 18.39 -23.77 -0.20
C GLY A 589 17.42 -22.69 -0.66
N PHE A 590 17.13 -21.68 0.17
CA PHE A 590 16.24 -20.57 -0.18
C PHE A 590 16.94 -19.22 -0.14
N ASN A 591 16.71 -18.37 -1.14
CA ASN A 591 17.22 -17.01 -1.16
C ASN A 591 16.51 -16.14 -0.11
N ASP A 592 17.27 -15.19 0.42
CA ASP A 592 16.90 -14.35 1.56
C ASP A 592 16.64 -12.91 1.12
N VAL A 593 16.18 -12.06 2.05
CA VAL A 593 15.85 -10.65 1.77
C VAL A 593 16.42 -9.73 2.84
N ALA A 594 17.03 -8.63 2.42
CA ALA A 594 17.46 -7.56 3.31
C ALA A 594 16.62 -6.29 3.11
N ILE A 595 16.10 -5.72 4.21
CA ILE A 595 15.22 -4.53 4.18
C ILE A 595 15.79 -3.42 5.05
N GLY A 596 15.94 -2.23 4.46
CA GLY A 596 16.50 -1.05 5.10
C GLY A 596 15.48 -0.18 5.84
N ALA A 597 15.90 0.33 7.00
CA ALA A 597 15.17 1.25 7.87
C ALA A 597 16.08 2.43 8.27
N PRO A 598 16.41 3.33 7.33
CA PRO A 598 17.46 4.33 7.51
C PRO A 598 17.19 5.37 8.60
N LEU A 599 15.93 5.62 8.97
CA LEU A 599 15.63 6.61 10.03
C LEU A 599 15.61 6.00 11.44
N GLU A 600 15.73 4.68 11.55
CA GLU A 600 15.64 4.00 12.83
C GLU A 600 16.77 4.40 13.79
N GLY A 601 16.47 4.49 15.09
CA GLY A 601 17.47 4.83 16.10
C GLY A 601 17.98 6.27 15.99
N ASP A 602 17.09 7.24 15.77
CA ASP A 602 17.43 8.66 15.62
C ASP A 602 18.35 8.91 14.41
N HIS A 603 17.91 8.46 13.24
CA HIS A 603 18.63 8.62 11.96
C HIS A 603 19.98 7.88 11.85
N GLN A 604 20.29 6.99 12.80
CA GLN A 604 21.45 6.11 12.72
C GLN A 604 21.25 5.05 11.62
N GLY A 605 20.05 4.48 11.57
CA GLY A 605 19.62 3.48 10.58
C GLY A 605 19.83 2.03 11.03
N ALA A 606 19.09 1.13 10.39
CA ALA A 606 19.16 -0.31 10.61
C ALA A 606 18.78 -1.10 9.35
N VAL A 607 19.16 -2.38 9.30
CA VAL A 607 18.76 -3.33 8.26
C VAL A 607 18.20 -4.59 8.92
N TYR A 608 17.17 -5.17 8.31
CA TYR A 608 16.51 -6.40 8.75
C TYR A 608 16.73 -7.50 7.71
N ILE A 609 17.12 -8.69 8.15
CA ILE A 609 17.27 -9.88 7.32
C ILE A 609 16.07 -10.79 7.52
N TYR A 610 15.46 -11.24 6.43
CA TYR A 610 14.33 -12.16 6.41
C TYR A 610 14.72 -13.41 5.63
N HIS A 611 14.48 -14.58 6.21
CA HIS A 611 14.81 -15.83 5.54
C HIS A 611 13.75 -16.28 4.53
N GLY A 612 14.19 -16.92 3.46
CA GLY A 612 13.35 -17.70 2.55
C GLY A 612 12.64 -18.86 3.26
N ASN A 613 11.53 -19.33 2.68
CA ASN A 613 10.78 -20.50 3.13
C ASN A 613 9.83 -20.99 2.01
N GLY A 614 10.25 -22.02 1.28
CA GLY A 614 9.53 -22.45 0.07
C GLY A 614 9.49 -21.33 -0.96
N ASN A 615 8.34 -21.09 -1.58
CA ASN A 615 8.15 -20.01 -2.58
C ASN A 615 7.74 -18.67 -1.93
N SER A 616 8.25 -18.36 -0.74
CA SER A 616 7.94 -17.13 0.02
C SER A 616 8.97 -16.86 1.11
N ILE A 617 8.78 -15.84 1.93
CA ILE A 617 9.68 -15.46 3.03
C ILE A 617 9.01 -15.63 4.40
N LYS A 618 9.80 -15.84 5.45
CA LYS A 618 9.33 -15.89 6.84
C LYS A 618 8.85 -14.50 7.29
N GLY A 619 7.74 -14.42 8.03
CA GLY A 619 7.15 -13.15 8.46
C GLY A 619 7.93 -12.42 9.56
N ASN A 620 8.76 -13.14 10.32
CA ASN A 620 9.65 -12.57 11.34
C ASN A 620 11.06 -12.41 10.74
N PHE A 621 11.73 -11.31 11.06
CA PHE A 621 13.13 -11.12 10.70
C PHE A 621 14.01 -12.09 11.50
N ALA A 622 15.06 -12.59 10.87
CA ALA A 622 16.05 -13.49 11.48
C ALA A 622 17.16 -12.72 12.19
N GLN A 623 17.53 -11.55 11.65
CA GLN A 623 18.58 -10.70 12.21
C GLN A 623 18.25 -9.23 11.97
N ARG A 624 18.60 -8.39 12.95
CA ARG A 624 18.60 -6.93 12.81
C ARG A 624 20.02 -6.40 12.97
N ILE A 625 20.49 -5.69 11.96
CA ILE A 625 21.82 -5.05 11.91
C ILE A 625 21.63 -3.55 12.22
N PRO A 626 21.88 -3.09 13.47
CA PRO A 626 21.94 -1.66 13.75
C PRO A 626 23.16 -1.02 13.09
N SER A 627 23.09 0.28 12.81
CA SER A 627 24.28 1.07 12.54
C SER A 627 25.26 0.99 13.71
N GLY A 628 26.52 0.64 13.44
CA GLY A 628 27.61 0.62 14.43
C GLY A 628 28.26 2.00 14.68
N GLY A 629 27.81 3.04 13.99
CA GLY A 629 28.35 4.40 14.09
C GLY A 629 27.72 5.26 15.20
N ASP A 630 28.31 6.41 15.49
CA ASP A 630 27.83 7.38 16.49
C ASP A 630 26.64 8.23 16.02
N GLY A 631 26.07 7.92 14.84
CA GLY A 631 25.05 8.73 14.17
C GLY A 631 25.55 10.10 13.68
N LYS A 632 26.85 10.40 13.81
CA LYS A 632 27.46 11.68 13.38
C LYS A 632 28.27 11.52 12.11
N LYS A 633 29.05 10.44 11.98
CA LYS A 633 29.86 10.17 10.77
C LYS A 633 29.07 9.47 9.66
N VAL A 634 28.20 8.55 10.05
CA VAL A 634 27.33 7.81 9.14
C VAL A 634 25.90 7.95 9.63
N ARG A 635 25.02 8.46 8.78
CA ARG A 635 23.57 8.56 9.02
C ARG A 635 22.82 7.74 7.96
N PHE A 636 21.55 7.44 8.19
CA PHE A 636 20.72 6.75 7.20
C PHE A 636 21.28 5.39 6.76
N PHE A 637 21.91 4.65 7.69
CA PHE A 637 22.40 3.30 7.41
C PHE A 637 21.25 2.39 6.97
N GLY A 638 21.42 1.70 5.84
CA GLY A 638 20.34 0.94 5.21
C GLY A 638 19.54 1.73 4.16
N GLN A 639 20.02 2.89 3.71
CA GLN A 639 19.42 3.60 2.58
C GLN A 639 19.68 2.92 1.23
N SER A 640 20.73 2.10 1.13
CA SER A 640 21.03 1.25 -0.02
C SER A 640 21.68 -0.06 0.46
N ILE A 641 21.36 -1.16 -0.21
CA ILE A 641 21.78 -2.52 0.19
C ILE A 641 22.06 -3.32 -1.08
N HIS A 642 23.09 -4.16 -1.06
CA HIS A 642 23.40 -5.13 -2.11
C HIS A 642 24.07 -6.37 -1.51
N GLY A 643 23.68 -7.58 -1.91
CA GLY A 643 24.23 -8.82 -1.35
C GLY A 643 24.00 -10.03 -2.24
N GLU A 644 24.72 -10.11 -3.35
CA GLU A 644 24.60 -11.22 -4.33
C GLU A 644 25.90 -12.00 -4.51
N MET A 645 26.99 -11.58 -3.85
CA MET A 645 28.33 -12.08 -4.12
C MET A 645 29.08 -12.39 -2.84
N ASP A 646 29.80 -13.50 -2.85
CA ASP A 646 30.93 -13.76 -1.95
C ASP A 646 32.08 -12.84 -2.36
N LEU A 647 32.54 -11.95 -1.47
CA LEU A 647 33.62 -11.01 -1.71
C LEU A 647 34.95 -11.43 -1.07
N ASN A 648 34.98 -12.40 -0.15
CA ASN A 648 36.19 -12.86 0.54
C ASN A 648 36.69 -14.25 0.06
N GLY A 649 35.91 -14.97 -0.74
CA GLY A 649 36.22 -16.30 -1.28
C GLY A 649 36.00 -17.45 -0.28
N ASP A 650 35.16 -17.29 0.73
CA ASP A 650 34.81 -18.33 1.70
C ASP A 650 33.60 -19.19 1.30
N GLY A 651 32.91 -18.84 0.21
CA GLY A 651 31.74 -19.55 -0.30
C GLY A 651 30.41 -19.05 0.27
N LEU A 652 30.42 -18.02 1.11
CA LEU A 652 29.23 -17.39 1.67
C LEU A 652 29.01 -16.02 1.05
N THR A 653 27.75 -15.65 0.84
CA THR A 653 27.43 -14.34 0.29
C THR A 653 27.56 -13.24 1.33
N ASP A 654 28.16 -12.12 0.94
CA ASP A 654 28.37 -10.98 1.80
C ASP A 654 27.32 -9.89 1.56
N VAL A 655 27.07 -9.07 2.58
CA VAL A 655 26.06 -7.99 2.52
C VAL A 655 26.74 -6.62 2.62
N THR A 656 26.52 -5.78 1.61
CA THR A 656 26.98 -4.39 1.59
C THR A 656 25.83 -3.44 1.90
N ILE A 657 26.04 -2.53 2.85
CA ILE A 657 25.04 -1.57 3.30
C ILE A 657 25.61 -0.15 3.19
N GLY A 658 24.91 0.72 2.47
CA GLY A 658 25.20 2.14 2.35
C GLY A 658 24.45 3.00 3.37
N GLY A 659 25.07 4.13 3.71
CA GLY A 659 24.52 5.20 4.51
C GLY A 659 25.14 6.54 4.09
N LEU A 660 24.57 7.64 4.53
CA LEU A 660 25.12 8.97 4.28
C LEU A 660 26.47 9.11 4.99
N GLY A 661 27.55 9.31 4.22
CA GLY A 661 28.92 9.47 4.73
C GLY A 661 29.73 8.17 4.80
N GLY A 662 29.16 7.02 4.46
CA GLY A 662 29.90 5.77 4.46
C GLY A 662 29.12 4.55 3.97
N ALA A 663 29.84 3.45 3.71
CA ALA A 663 29.28 2.15 3.43
C ALA A 663 30.01 1.09 4.27
N SER A 664 29.34 -0.01 4.58
CA SER A 664 29.95 -1.13 5.31
C SER A 664 29.62 -2.45 4.62
N LEU A 665 30.64 -3.29 4.50
CA LEU A 665 30.58 -4.65 4.00
C LEU A 665 30.65 -5.59 5.19
N PHE A 666 29.66 -6.48 5.30
CA PHE A 666 29.52 -7.46 6.37
C PHE A 666 29.72 -8.86 5.81
N TRP A 667 30.58 -9.63 6.47
CA TRP A 667 30.86 -11.02 6.12
C TRP A 667 29.77 -11.93 6.66
N SER A 668 29.38 -12.94 5.90
CA SER A 668 28.54 -14.01 6.43
C SER A 668 29.38 -15.04 7.17
N ARG A 669 28.79 -15.68 8.19
CA ARG A 669 29.39 -16.75 8.99
C ARG A 669 28.71 -18.06 8.66
N ASP A 670 29.50 -19.13 8.63
CA ASP A 670 28.98 -20.47 8.35
C ASP A 670 28.01 -20.94 9.44
N VAL A 671 27.01 -21.73 9.05
CA VAL A 671 25.95 -22.22 9.92
C VAL A 671 26.20 -23.69 10.27
N ALA A 672 26.16 -23.97 11.57
CA ALA A 672 26.42 -25.27 12.17
C ALA A 672 25.16 -25.92 12.73
N GLU A 673 24.97 -27.19 12.42
CA GLU A 673 23.94 -28.05 12.99
C GLU A 673 24.58 -29.11 13.90
N ILE A 674 24.11 -29.18 15.15
CA ILE A 674 24.61 -30.15 16.13
C ILE A 674 23.47 -31.08 16.51
N THR A 675 23.67 -32.37 16.27
CA THR A 675 22.77 -33.43 16.71
C THR A 675 23.40 -34.21 17.86
N VAL A 676 22.63 -34.42 18.94
CA VAL A 676 23.09 -35.13 20.14
C VAL A 676 22.28 -36.40 20.33
N THR A 677 22.97 -37.53 20.49
CA THR A 677 22.34 -38.82 20.86
C THR A 677 22.85 -39.29 22.23
N THR A 678 21.96 -39.90 23.01
CA THR A 678 22.27 -40.34 24.38
C THR A 678 21.88 -41.79 24.61
N GLU A 679 22.75 -42.54 25.29
CA GLU A 679 22.51 -43.93 25.69
C GLU A 679 22.85 -44.09 27.18
N PHE A 680 21.96 -44.74 27.96
CA PHE A 680 22.13 -44.96 29.40
C PHE A 680 22.20 -46.45 29.73
N THR A 681 23.15 -46.82 30.59
CA THR A 681 23.32 -48.17 31.11
C THR A 681 23.41 -48.14 32.63
N PRO A 682 22.39 -48.62 33.38
CA PRO A 682 21.09 -49.14 32.90
C PRO A 682 20.19 -48.03 32.34
N ASN A 683 19.26 -48.40 31.45
CA ASN A 683 18.30 -47.47 30.84
C ASN A 683 17.15 -47.02 31.76
N ALA A 684 17.04 -47.64 32.95
CA ALA A 684 16.10 -47.28 34.00
C ALA A 684 16.73 -47.51 35.39
N ILE A 685 16.33 -46.69 36.37
CA ILE A 685 16.91 -46.68 37.72
C ILE A 685 16.05 -47.54 38.65
N ASN A 686 16.67 -48.55 39.26
CA ASN A 686 16.07 -49.31 40.35
C ASN A 686 16.87 -49.06 41.64
N ILE A 687 16.27 -48.35 42.60
CA ILE A 687 16.94 -47.94 43.86
C ILE A 687 17.22 -49.14 44.79
N GLU A 688 16.47 -50.22 44.68
CA GLU A 688 16.68 -51.45 45.46
C GLU A 688 17.89 -52.23 44.94
N LYS A 689 18.17 -52.11 43.64
CA LYS A 689 19.30 -52.78 42.97
C LYS A 689 20.54 -51.88 42.93
N LYS A 690 21.22 -51.77 44.07
CA LYS A 690 22.50 -51.05 44.21
C LYS A 690 23.61 -51.79 43.43
N ASN A 691 24.15 -51.16 42.39
CA ASN A 691 25.10 -51.77 41.45
C ASN A 691 26.56 -51.26 41.60
N CYS A 692 26.79 -50.27 42.48
CA CYS A 692 28.12 -49.73 42.77
C CYS A 692 28.22 -49.24 44.22
N ASP A 693 29.45 -48.96 44.68
CA ASP A 693 29.73 -48.39 45.99
C ASP A 693 30.54 -47.09 45.82
N ILE A 694 30.02 -45.99 46.39
CA ILE A 694 30.67 -44.67 46.38
C ILE A 694 30.89 -44.25 47.84
N ASN A 695 32.15 -44.07 48.26
CA ASN A 695 32.53 -43.71 49.63
C ASN A 695 31.97 -44.67 50.72
N SER A 696 32.03 -45.98 50.48
CA SER A 696 31.52 -47.04 51.37
C SER A 696 30.00 -46.98 51.58
N ARG A 697 29.26 -46.40 50.62
CA ARG A 697 27.80 -46.36 50.57
C ARG A 697 27.33 -47.03 49.27
N PRO A 698 26.56 -48.12 49.37
CA PRO A 698 26.06 -48.79 48.17
C PRO A 698 24.97 -47.90 47.54
N THR A 699 25.09 -47.63 46.24
CA THR A 699 24.20 -46.76 45.46
C THR A 699 24.00 -47.29 44.03
N VAL A 700 23.21 -46.59 43.23
CA VAL A 700 23.00 -46.86 41.80
C VAL A 700 23.89 -45.92 40.99
N CYS A 701 24.80 -46.50 40.22
CA CYS A 701 25.60 -45.82 39.21
C CYS A 701 25.00 -46.06 37.82
N ILE A 702 25.06 -45.02 36.99
CA ILE A 702 24.59 -45.03 35.61
C ILE A 702 25.76 -44.55 34.74
N GLU A 703 26.06 -45.33 33.71
CA GLU A 703 26.95 -44.94 32.63
C GLU A 703 26.11 -44.29 31.52
N ALA A 704 26.46 -43.07 31.13
CA ALA A 704 25.79 -42.33 30.08
C ALA A 704 26.76 -41.99 28.96
N ARG A 705 26.44 -42.43 27.74
CA ARG A 705 27.20 -42.13 26.52
C ARG A 705 26.49 -41.03 25.75
N PHE A 706 27.19 -39.92 25.49
CA PHE A 706 26.70 -38.78 24.71
C PHE A 706 27.50 -38.70 23.42
N CYS A 707 26.85 -38.78 22.28
CA CYS A 707 27.48 -38.62 20.97
C CYS A 707 27.02 -37.33 20.31
N PHE A 708 27.99 -36.53 19.86
CA PHE A 708 27.75 -35.26 19.20
C PHE A 708 28.15 -35.38 17.73
N ASN A 709 27.27 -34.97 16.84
CA ASN A 709 27.52 -34.92 15.41
C ASN A 709 27.32 -33.48 14.91
N LEU A 710 28.41 -32.86 14.48
CA LEU A 710 28.47 -31.48 13.96
C LEU A 710 28.49 -31.54 12.44
N LEU A 711 27.52 -30.88 11.81
CA LEU A 711 27.47 -30.64 10.38
C LEU A 711 27.61 -29.13 10.13
N LEU A 712 28.54 -28.75 9.26
CA LEU A 712 28.63 -27.38 8.74
C LEU A 712 27.94 -27.36 7.37
N LYS A 713 27.16 -26.30 7.10
CA LYS A 713 26.42 -26.19 5.85
C LYS A 713 27.30 -25.76 4.67
N SER A 714 28.40 -25.05 4.89
CA SER A 714 29.36 -24.75 3.83
C SER A 714 30.09 -26.02 3.35
N ASP A 715 30.29 -26.14 2.02
CA ASP A 715 30.79 -27.36 1.37
C ASP A 715 32.18 -27.82 1.88
N GLU A 716 32.33 -29.14 2.02
CA GLU A 716 33.40 -29.85 2.73
C GLU A 716 34.82 -29.47 2.23
N ASN A 717 35.65 -28.77 3.05
CA ASN A 717 37.11 -28.97 3.21
C ASN A 717 37.87 -27.81 3.92
N LYS A 718 37.24 -26.67 4.21
CA LYS A 718 37.89 -25.60 5.02
C LYS A 718 37.58 -25.78 6.51
N LEU A 719 38.12 -26.87 7.08
CA LEU A 719 38.06 -27.19 8.50
C LEU A 719 38.72 -26.09 9.36
N THR A 720 37.97 -25.07 9.76
CA THR A 720 38.36 -24.25 10.90
C THR A 720 38.06 -25.04 12.17
N SER A 721 39.10 -25.32 12.95
CA SER A 721 39.09 -26.09 14.20
C SER A 721 38.24 -25.37 15.27
N SER A 722 36.93 -25.48 15.18
CA SER A 722 36.01 -24.86 16.14
C SER A 722 35.64 -25.90 17.19
N ASN A 723 36.35 -25.87 18.32
CA ASN A 723 35.98 -26.64 19.50
C ASN A 723 34.53 -26.27 19.92
N ILE A 724 33.76 -27.20 20.46
CA ILE A 724 32.42 -26.92 21.02
C ILE A 724 32.47 -27.12 22.53
N ASN A 725 32.03 -26.12 23.29
CA ASN A 725 31.86 -26.25 24.73
C ASN A 725 30.47 -26.82 25.01
N TYR A 726 30.40 -27.88 25.81
CA TYR A 726 29.13 -28.45 26.24
C TYR A 726 29.06 -28.55 27.76
N THR A 727 27.86 -28.37 28.30
CA THR A 727 27.56 -28.51 29.73
C THR A 727 26.46 -29.54 29.91
N ILE A 728 26.75 -30.61 30.64
CA ILE A 728 25.75 -31.60 31.05
C ILE A 728 25.28 -31.23 32.46
N THR A 729 23.97 -31.04 32.63
CA THR A 729 23.33 -30.78 33.92
C THR A 729 22.39 -31.93 34.27
N LEU A 730 22.71 -32.63 35.36
CA LEU A 730 21.87 -33.68 35.93
C LEU A 730 20.75 -33.07 36.78
N ASP A 731 19.52 -33.51 36.54
CA ASP A 731 18.30 -33.09 37.21
C ASP A 731 18.06 -31.57 37.13
N SER A 732 18.34 -31.01 35.94
CA SER A 732 18.32 -29.56 35.64
C SER A 732 17.15 -28.77 36.26
N PRO A 733 15.86 -29.19 36.14
CA PRO A 733 14.73 -28.42 36.66
C PRO A 733 14.62 -28.38 38.19
N ARG A 734 15.45 -29.13 38.94
CA ARG A 734 15.42 -29.15 40.42
C ARG A 734 16.48 -28.25 41.04
N TYR A 735 16.14 -27.68 42.21
CA TYR A 735 17.09 -26.92 43.02
C TYR A 735 18.21 -27.82 43.59
N THR A 736 17.85 -28.97 44.15
CA THR A 736 18.79 -30.03 44.59
C THR A 736 18.76 -31.19 43.60
N SER A 737 19.91 -31.54 43.03
CA SER A 737 20.01 -32.69 42.11
C SER A 737 20.03 -34.01 42.87
N ARG A 738 19.36 -35.02 42.29
CA ARG A 738 19.31 -36.38 42.82
C ARG A 738 20.48 -37.26 42.34
N ALA A 739 21.25 -36.79 41.36
CA ALA A 739 22.39 -37.49 40.79
C ALA A 739 23.60 -36.57 40.67
N PHE A 740 24.79 -37.12 40.90
CA PHE A 740 26.06 -36.38 40.82
C PHE A 740 27.06 -37.19 40.00
N PHE A 741 27.90 -36.49 39.24
CA PHE A 741 29.01 -37.11 38.53
C PHE A 741 30.00 -37.72 39.53
N ILE A 742 30.48 -38.93 39.25
CA ILE A 742 31.38 -39.66 40.17
C ILE A 742 32.69 -38.89 40.37
N ASP A 743 33.24 -38.33 39.30
CA ASP A 743 34.57 -37.70 39.30
C ASP A 743 34.58 -36.32 39.98
N SER A 744 33.56 -35.48 39.73
CA SER A 744 33.49 -34.11 40.24
C SER A 744 32.67 -33.96 41.53
N GLN A 745 31.81 -34.94 41.85
CA GLN A 745 30.77 -34.83 42.88
C GLN A 745 29.85 -33.60 42.70
N ASP A 746 29.72 -33.11 41.46
CA ASP A 746 28.84 -32.00 41.09
C ASP A 746 27.69 -32.50 40.20
N ARG A 747 26.59 -31.75 40.14
CA ARG A 747 25.45 -31.96 39.23
C ARG A 747 25.74 -31.49 37.81
N LYS A 748 26.78 -30.66 37.63
CA LYS A 748 27.21 -30.12 36.33
C LYS A 748 28.55 -30.71 35.93
N PHE A 749 28.68 -30.99 34.64
CA PHE A 749 29.94 -31.31 33.99
C PHE A 749 30.13 -30.38 32.80
N GLN A 750 31.34 -29.85 32.62
CA GLN A 750 31.70 -29.03 31.46
C GLN A 750 32.79 -29.74 30.67
N GLY A 751 32.60 -29.85 29.36
CA GLY A 751 33.55 -30.49 28.45
C GLY A 751 33.70 -29.73 27.15
N VAL A 752 34.68 -30.17 26.35
CA VAL A 752 34.99 -29.60 25.05
C VAL A 752 35.06 -30.73 24.02
N ILE A 753 34.36 -30.58 22.91
CA ILE A 753 34.33 -31.53 21.79
C ILE A 753 35.20 -30.99 20.66
N GLY A 754 36.02 -31.87 20.08
CA GLY A 754 36.79 -31.61 18.87
C GLY A 754 36.07 -32.07 17.60
N HIS A 755 36.79 -32.05 16.48
CA HIS A 755 36.21 -32.12 15.12
C HIS A 755 35.52 -33.45 14.73
N THR A 756 35.97 -34.61 15.22
CA THR A 756 35.37 -35.91 14.86
C THR A 756 34.21 -36.24 15.81
N ALA A 757 33.18 -36.94 15.32
CA ALA A 757 32.05 -37.42 16.13
C ALA A 757 32.53 -38.22 17.35
N ASN A 758 32.74 -37.50 18.46
CA ASN A 758 33.37 -38.03 19.66
C ASN A 758 32.27 -38.31 20.67
N CYS A 759 31.90 -39.59 20.77
CA CYS A 759 31.08 -40.04 21.88
C CYS A 759 31.89 -40.00 23.18
N HIS A 760 31.34 -39.38 24.21
CA HIS A 760 31.95 -39.32 25.54
C HIS A 760 31.10 -40.05 26.56
N ASN A 761 31.73 -40.91 27.35
CA ASN A 761 31.08 -41.62 28.45
C ASN A 761 31.25 -40.83 29.75
N HIS A 762 30.17 -40.70 30.51
CA HIS A 762 30.14 -40.04 31.80
C HIS A 762 29.44 -40.93 32.81
N ASN A 763 30.02 -41.08 33.99
CA ASN A 763 29.43 -41.89 35.06
C ASN A 763 28.89 -40.99 36.17
N PHE A 764 27.67 -41.26 36.61
CA PHE A 764 27.05 -40.57 37.74
C PHE A 764 26.34 -41.54 38.67
N TYR A 765 26.16 -41.13 39.91
CA TYR A 765 25.57 -41.93 40.97
C TYR A 765 24.39 -41.23 41.63
N MET A 766 23.49 -42.02 42.20
CA MET A 766 22.29 -41.56 42.89
C MET A 766 22.54 -41.21 44.36
N VAL A 767 21.83 -40.22 44.89
CA VAL A 767 21.85 -39.89 46.33
C VAL A 767 20.67 -40.52 47.06
N GLU A 768 20.89 -41.02 48.28
CA GLU A 768 19.92 -41.79 49.10
C GLU A 768 18.64 -41.04 49.51
N LYS A 769 18.46 -39.77 49.12
CA LYS A 769 17.22 -39.01 49.38
C LYS A 769 16.58 -38.40 48.13
N PRO A 770 16.06 -39.19 47.18
CA PRO A 770 15.33 -38.64 46.05
C PRO A 770 13.82 -38.88 46.14
N ASP A 771 13.09 -37.91 45.65
CA ASP A 771 11.75 -38.08 45.11
C ASP A 771 11.79 -39.12 43.96
N PHE A 772 11.18 -40.29 44.13
CA PHE A 772 11.20 -41.41 43.15
C PHE A 772 10.17 -41.26 42.03
N LEU A 773 9.51 -40.12 41.99
CA LEU A 773 8.34 -39.87 41.19
C LEU A 773 8.67 -39.41 39.76
N ASN A 774 9.50 -38.37 39.64
CA ASN A 774 9.86 -37.81 38.33
C ASN A 774 11.12 -38.49 37.79
N SER A 775 11.21 -38.78 36.49
CA SER A 775 12.46 -39.18 35.82
C SER A 775 13.60 -38.20 36.10
N ILE A 776 14.84 -38.65 36.00
CA ILE A 776 16.01 -37.76 36.05
C ILE A 776 16.16 -37.11 34.68
N ASN A 777 16.03 -35.78 34.63
CA ASN A 777 16.29 -35.01 33.43
C ASN A 777 17.81 -34.78 33.28
N VAL A 778 18.38 -35.21 32.17
CA VAL A 778 19.75 -34.97 31.78
C VAL A 778 19.72 -33.95 30.64
N SER A 779 20.12 -32.73 30.96
CA SER A 779 20.13 -31.62 30.00
C SER A 779 21.56 -31.38 29.50
N VAL A 780 21.74 -31.28 28.19
CA VAL A 780 23.00 -31.01 27.52
C VAL A 780 22.88 -29.69 26.79
N GLU A 781 23.57 -28.66 27.25
CA GLU A 781 23.67 -27.36 26.57
C GLU A 781 25.00 -27.30 25.81
N PHE A 782 25.03 -26.78 24.59
CA PHE A 782 26.23 -26.69 23.78
C PHE A 782 26.33 -25.35 23.06
N ASN A 783 27.54 -24.78 22.98
CA ASN A 783 27.82 -23.52 22.30
C ASN A 783 29.27 -23.48 21.81
N PHE A 784 29.53 -22.64 20.80
CA PHE A 784 30.91 -22.33 20.41
C PHE A 784 31.61 -21.47 21.48
N PRO A 785 32.91 -21.69 21.75
CA PRO A 785 33.68 -20.99 22.78
C PRO A 785 33.77 -19.49 22.58
N ASP A 786 33.85 -19.06 21.31
CA ASP A 786 33.89 -17.67 20.91
C ASP A 786 32.60 -17.35 20.14
N PRO A 787 31.67 -16.56 20.72
CA PRO A 787 30.45 -16.17 20.01
C PRO A 787 30.74 -15.19 18.85
N GLU A 788 31.93 -14.59 18.81
CA GLU A 788 32.31 -13.54 17.85
C GLU A 788 33.18 -14.06 16.70
N LYS A 789 33.61 -15.33 16.75
CA LYS A 789 34.46 -15.94 15.71
C LYS A 789 34.05 -17.38 15.42
N GLY A 790 34.17 -17.78 14.16
CA GLY A 790 33.83 -19.13 13.70
C GLY A 790 32.35 -19.29 13.37
N PRO A 791 31.86 -20.52 13.18
CA PRO A 791 30.49 -20.78 12.78
C PRO A 791 29.48 -20.42 13.87
N ILE A 792 28.22 -20.28 13.49
CA ILE A 792 27.08 -20.00 14.37
C ILE A 792 26.08 -21.15 14.32
N LEU A 793 25.41 -21.43 15.44
CA LEU A 793 24.41 -22.50 15.46
C LEU A 793 23.17 -22.11 14.65
N SER A 794 22.62 -23.07 13.92
CA SER A 794 21.35 -22.90 13.21
C SER A 794 20.25 -22.47 14.19
N SER A 795 19.48 -21.46 13.81
CA SER A 795 18.35 -20.93 14.58
C SER A 795 17.14 -21.86 14.56
N GLU A 796 17.13 -22.82 13.63
CA GLU A 796 16.06 -23.80 13.50
C GLU A 796 16.16 -24.91 14.55
N LEU A 797 17.35 -25.09 15.14
CA LEU A 797 17.62 -26.11 16.14
C LEU A 797 17.94 -25.47 17.50
N PRO A 798 17.45 -26.03 18.62
CA PRO A 798 17.79 -25.54 19.95
C PRO A 798 19.26 -25.82 20.27
N ASN A 799 19.89 -24.93 21.04
CA ASN A 799 21.26 -25.11 21.56
C ASN A 799 21.32 -26.01 22.81
N PHE A 800 20.28 -26.80 23.04
CA PHE A 800 20.20 -27.77 24.14
C PHE A 800 19.46 -29.04 23.73
N TYR A 801 19.79 -30.14 24.41
CA TYR A 801 19.16 -31.45 24.25
C TYR A 801 18.79 -32.01 25.63
N ASN A 802 17.55 -32.47 25.80
CA ASN A 802 17.08 -33.07 27.04
C ASN A 802 16.81 -34.56 26.88
N SER A 803 17.25 -35.35 27.86
CA SER A 803 17.07 -36.79 27.92
C SER A 803 16.58 -37.21 29.31
N TYR A 804 15.86 -38.31 29.42
CA TYR A 804 15.18 -38.69 30.67
C TYR A 804 15.46 -40.13 31.07
N ILE A 805 15.78 -40.34 32.35
CA ILE A 805 16.02 -41.67 32.93
C ILE A 805 14.90 -41.99 33.92
N PRO A 806 14.02 -42.97 33.64
CA PRO A 806 12.88 -43.30 34.49
C PRO A 806 13.28 -44.12 35.73
N PHE A 807 12.43 -44.08 36.76
CA PHE A 807 12.53 -44.93 37.95
C PHE A 807 11.64 -46.17 37.82
N THR A 808 12.05 -47.29 38.40
CA THR A 808 11.29 -48.55 38.45
C THR A 808 11.21 -49.08 39.89
N MET A 809 10.06 -49.65 40.29
CA MET A 809 9.85 -50.33 41.58
C MET A 809 9.44 -51.80 41.36
N ASP A 810 9.86 -52.69 42.25
CA ASP A 810 9.51 -54.12 42.21
C ASP A 810 8.11 -54.36 42.82
N CYS A 811 7.21 -55.02 42.08
CA CYS A 811 5.77 -55.17 42.39
C CYS A 811 5.44 -56.22 43.48
N GLY A 812 6.40 -56.57 44.35
CA GLY A 812 6.28 -57.66 45.32
C GLY A 812 6.43 -59.06 44.69
N LEU A 813 5.88 -60.10 45.32
CA LEU A 813 6.04 -61.52 44.90
C LEU A 813 5.45 -61.86 43.52
N GLU A 814 4.63 -60.97 42.94
CA GLU A 814 4.18 -61.06 41.56
C GLU A 814 4.97 -60.06 40.73
N GLN A 815 5.74 -60.53 39.75
CA GLN A 815 6.66 -59.73 38.92
C GLN A 815 6.00 -58.59 38.11
N LYS A 816 4.67 -58.39 38.16
CA LYS A 816 3.90 -57.47 37.30
C LYS A 816 2.71 -56.83 38.02
N CYS A 817 2.61 -55.51 38.00
CA CYS A 817 1.46 -54.75 38.50
C CYS A 817 0.36 -54.65 37.43
N ILE A 818 -0.79 -55.30 37.63
CA ILE A 818 -1.95 -55.26 36.70
C ILE A 818 -3.00 -54.23 37.14
N THR A 819 -3.26 -53.22 36.31
CA THR A 819 -4.23 -52.13 36.52
C THR A 819 -5.46 -52.25 35.62
N ASP A 820 -6.47 -51.40 35.85
CA ASP A 820 -7.70 -51.31 35.04
C ASP A 820 -8.25 -49.89 35.15
N LEU A 821 -7.92 -49.05 34.17
CA LEU A 821 -8.44 -47.68 34.12
C LEU A 821 -9.84 -47.70 33.49
N VAL A 822 -10.67 -46.73 33.85
CA VAL A 822 -11.98 -46.52 33.24
C VAL A 822 -12.15 -45.04 33.01
N LEU A 823 -12.31 -44.65 31.75
CA LEU A 823 -12.47 -43.26 31.32
C LEU A 823 -13.92 -43.01 30.89
N ASP A 824 -14.48 -41.89 31.37
CA ASP A 824 -15.72 -41.32 30.88
C ASP A 824 -15.56 -39.83 30.59
N ALA A 825 -16.26 -39.33 29.56
CA ALA A 825 -16.12 -37.97 29.08
C ALA A 825 -17.43 -37.41 28.51
N GLU A 826 -17.82 -36.21 28.95
CA GLU A 826 -19.04 -35.52 28.55
C GLU A 826 -18.78 -34.03 28.23
N ILE A 827 -19.50 -33.47 27.26
CA ILE A 827 -19.40 -32.05 26.86
C ILE A 827 -20.60 -31.28 27.41
N HIS A 828 -20.33 -30.08 27.95
CA HIS A 828 -21.37 -29.17 28.44
C HIS A 828 -21.30 -27.75 27.82
N ILE A 829 -22.45 -27.39 27.24
CA ILE A 829 -23.03 -26.11 26.81
C ILE A 829 -23.67 -25.27 27.92
N ASP A 830 -23.05 -24.23 28.50
CA ASP A 830 -23.70 -23.42 29.57
C ASP A 830 -24.30 -24.24 30.73
N GLY A 831 -23.71 -25.39 31.04
CA GLY A 831 -24.17 -26.31 32.10
C GLY A 831 -25.10 -27.44 31.65
N ASN A 832 -25.50 -27.51 30.38
CA ASN A 832 -26.33 -28.59 29.83
C ASN A 832 -25.54 -29.50 28.88
N SER A 833 -25.89 -30.79 28.81
CA SER A 833 -25.35 -31.71 27.79
C SER A 833 -25.79 -31.27 26.39
N PHE A 834 -24.87 -31.33 25.44
CA PHE A 834 -25.02 -30.63 24.16
C PHE A 834 -24.56 -31.48 22.96
N ASN A 835 -25.32 -31.44 21.87
CA ASN A 835 -25.12 -32.32 20.71
C ASN A 835 -24.79 -31.59 19.39
N GLU A 836 -24.92 -30.25 19.24
CA GLU A 836 -24.71 -29.52 17.96
C GLU A 836 -24.36 -28.04 18.14
N ALA A 837 -23.19 -27.56 17.67
CA ALA A 837 -22.72 -26.19 17.90
C ALA A 837 -23.09 -25.19 16.80
N ILE A 838 -23.60 -24.01 17.18
CA ILE A 838 -23.68 -22.82 16.32
C ILE A 838 -22.65 -21.81 16.82
N VAL A 839 -21.57 -21.63 16.07
CA VAL A 839 -20.45 -20.74 16.40
C VAL A 839 -20.76 -19.34 15.92
N LYS A 840 -20.76 -18.38 16.85
CA LYS A 840 -20.91 -16.96 16.53
C LYS A 840 -19.55 -16.27 16.50
N SER A 841 -19.53 -15.01 16.04
CA SER A 841 -18.32 -14.15 16.07
C SER A 841 -17.75 -13.94 17.49
N THR A 842 -18.53 -14.23 18.53
CA THR A 842 -18.05 -14.28 19.92
C THR A 842 -17.22 -15.54 20.17
N LYS A 843 -16.18 -15.42 21.02
CA LYS A 843 -15.31 -16.51 21.44
C LYS A 843 -16.05 -17.49 22.36
N ASP A 844 -17.02 -18.22 21.81
CA ASP A 844 -17.87 -19.13 22.56
C ASP A 844 -17.01 -20.29 23.11
N LYS A 845 -17.17 -20.55 24.42
CA LYS A 845 -16.40 -21.55 25.16
C LYS A 845 -17.32 -22.69 25.59
N PHE A 846 -16.81 -23.91 25.57
CA PHE A 846 -17.51 -25.09 26.10
C PHE A 846 -16.59 -25.92 27.00
N ASN A 847 -17.18 -26.71 27.89
CA ASN A 847 -16.44 -27.50 28.86
C ASN A 847 -16.53 -29.00 28.57
N LEU A 848 -15.38 -29.67 28.54
CA LEU A 848 -15.25 -31.12 28.55
C LEU A 848 -15.03 -31.58 30.00
N THR A 849 -15.97 -32.33 30.56
CA THR A 849 -15.83 -32.98 31.87
C THR A 849 -15.23 -34.37 31.67
N LEU A 850 -14.08 -34.63 32.29
CA LEU A 850 -13.40 -35.92 32.26
C LEU A 850 -13.48 -36.61 33.62
N THR A 851 -13.76 -37.91 33.60
CA THR A 851 -13.83 -38.75 34.80
C THR A 851 -12.99 -40.01 34.59
N ILE A 852 -11.99 -40.22 35.45
CA ILE A 852 -11.14 -41.42 35.43
C ILE A 852 -11.30 -42.16 36.75
N LYS A 853 -11.46 -43.47 36.68
CA LYS A 853 -11.49 -44.36 37.84
C LYS A 853 -10.55 -45.54 37.63
N ASN A 854 -9.75 -45.89 38.64
CA ASN A 854 -9.00 -47.14 38.63
C ASN A 854 -9.78 -48.24 39.36
N MET A 855 -10.00 -49.37 38.71
CA MET A 855 -10.82 -50.48 39.19
C MET A 855 -10.01 -51.63 39.81
N LYS A 856 -8.68 -51.62 39.68
CA LYS A 856 -7.77 -52.67 40.22
C LYS A 856 -6.61 -52.06 41.01
N LYS A 857 -5.44 -52.73 41.07
CA LYS A 857 -4.23 -52.27 41.78
C LYS A 857 -3.81 -50.88 41.26
N SER A 858 -3.04 -50.15 42.06
CA SER A 858 -2.64 -48.77 41.77
C SER A 858 -1.99 -48.59 40.39
N ALA A 859 -2.45 -47.59 39.62
CA ALA A 859 -1.91 -47.29 38.30
C ALA A 859 -0.78 -46.26 38.39
N TYR A 860 0.40 -46.63 37.90
CA TYR A 860 1.58 -45.76 37.89
C TYR A 860 1.54 -44.80 36.71
N ASN A 861 1.83 -43.52 36.99
CA ASN A 861 1.93 -42.46 36.00
C ASN A 861 0.71 -42.39 35.06
N ALA A 862 -0.49 -42.51 35.66
CA ALA A 862 -1.74 -42.44 34.91
C ALA A 862 -1.87 -41.05 34.27
N ARG A 863 -2.02 -41.04 32.94
CA ARG A 863 -2.13 -39.84 32.11
C ARG A 863 -3.33 -39.95 31.19
N VAL A 864 -3.99 -38.83 30.96
CA VAL A 864 -5.02 -38.70 29.93
C VAL A 864 -4.49 -37.81 28.82
N VAL A 865 -4.56 -38.33 27.61
CA VAL A 865 -4.22 -37.63 26.38
C VAL A 865 -5.51 -37.22 25.71
N VAL A 866 -5.67 -35.93 25.44
CA VAL A 866 -6.80 -35.36 24.71
C VAL A 866 -6.31 -34.84 23.37
N LYS A 867 -6.84 -35.41 22.30
CA LYS A 867 -6.64 -34.97 20.92
C LYS A 867 -7.92 -34.33 20.42
N TYR A 868 -7.81 -33.25 19.66
CA TYR A 868 -8.96 -32.50 19.18
C TYR A 868 -8.73 -31.98 17.76
N SER A 869 -9.81 -31.68 17.05
CA SER A 869 -9.77 -31.13 15.70
C SER A 869 -9.33 -29.66 15.66
N GLN A 870 -8.80 -29.21 14.51
CA GLN A 870 -8.25 -27.86 14.34
C GLN A 870 -9.28 -26.72 14.48
N ASN A 871 -10.57 -27.01 14.34
CA ASN A 871 -11.68 -26.06 14.51
C ASN A 871 -12.01 -25.75 15.98
N ILE A 872 -11.29 -26.32 16.95
CA ILE A 872 -11.34 -25.98 18.38
C ILE A 872 -9.94 -25.82 18.96
N ILE A 873 -9.79 -24.95 19.96
CA ILE A 873 -8.53 -24.65 20.65
C ILE A 873 -8.70 -24.77 22.16
N LEU A 874 -7.61 -25.12 22.84
CA LEU A 874 -7.57 -25.15 24.30
C LEU A 874 -7.65 -23.72 24.85
N ALA A 875 -8.63 -23.47 25.73
CA ALA A 875 -8.80 -22.16 26.38
C ALA A 875 -8.33 -22.15 27.84
N ALA A 876 -8.59 -23.22 28.60
CA ALA A 876 -8.13 -23.36 29.97
C ALA A 876 -8.19 -24.82 30.44
N THR A 877 -7.38 -25.17 31.43
CA THR A 877 -7.42 -26.45 32.16
C THR A 877 -7.70 -26.19 33.64
N GLU A 878 -8.54 -27.01 34.27
CA GLU A 878 -8.81 -26.91 35.70
C GLU A 878 -7.75 -27.68 36.51
N ASP A 879 -6.83 -26.97 37.15
CA ASP A 879 -5.87 -27.57 38.06
C ASP A 879 -6.53 -27.92 39.40
N LYS A 880 -6.54 -29.21 39.75
CA LYS A 880 -7.01 -29.73 41.05
C LYS A 880 -5.87 -30.38 41.80
N GLN A 881 -6.07 -30.63 43.10
CA GLN A 881 -5.09 -31.16 44.06
C GLN A 881 -4.42 -32.51 43.68
N LYS A 882 -4.77 -33.12 42.53
CA LYS A 882 -4.20 -34.36 41.96
C LYS A 882 -4.21 -34.40 40.41
N VAL A 883 -4.40 -33.27 39.73
CA VAL A 883 -4.42 -33.18 38.27
C VAL A 883 -3.52 -32.03 37.84
N SER A 884 -2.62 -32.28 36.90
CA SER A 884 -1.76 -31.26 36.30
C SER A 884 -1.69 -31.52 34.80
N CYS A 885 -2.02 -30.50 33.99
CA CYS A 885 -2.05 -30.62 32.54
C CYS A 885 -0.93 -29.79 31.90
N GLU A 886 -0.29 -30.37 30.88
CA GLU A 886 0.71 -29.73 30.01
C GLU A 886 0.16 -29.73 28.57
N SER A 887 0.45 -28.68 27.81
CA SER A 887 -0.04 -28.50 26.44
C SER A 887 1.10 -28.06 25.55
N ASP A 888 1.32 -28.81 24.46
CA ASP A 888 2.27 -28.46 23.39
C ASP A 888 1.57 -28.57 22.02
N HIS A 889 1.01 -29.76 21.71
CA HIS A 889 0.11 -30.00 20.55
C HIS A 889 -1.14 -30.81 20.94
N ASP A 890 -0.97 -31.88 21.72
CA ASP A 890 -2.05 -32.61 22.42
C ASP A 890 -2.10 -32.14 23.90
N VAL A 891 -3.27 -32.22 24.55
CA VAL A 891 -3.35 -31.94 26.00
C VAL A 891 -3.02 -33.21 26.79
N ILE A 892 -1.99 -33.16 27.62
CA ILE A 892 -1.57 -34.30 28.45
C ILE A 892 -1.80 -33.94 29.92
N CYS A 893 -2.76 -34.60 30.55
CA CYS A 893 -3.09 -34.41 31.94
C CYS A 893 -2.59 -35.59 32.80
N LYS A 894 -1.69 -35.30 33.74
CA LYS A 894 -1.19 -36.23 34.78
C LYS A 894 -2.27 -36.35 35.87
N ILE A 895 -2.71 -37.57 36.19
CA ILE A 895 -3.87 -37.82 37.07
C ILE A 895 -3.48 -38.73 38.23
N GLY A 896 -3.77 -38.30 39.46
CA GLY A 896 -3.49 -39.09 40.67
C GLY A 896 -1.99 -39.23 40.97
N TYR A 897 -1.15 -38.41 40.34
CA TYR A 897 0.31 -38.51 40.39
C TYR A 897 0.85 -38.66 41.83
N PRO A 898 1.69 -39.69 42.16
CA PRO A 898 2.23 -40.75 41.29
C PRO A 898 1.30 -41.90 40.90
N PHE A 899 0.30 -42.15 41.74
CA PHE A 899 -0.46 -43.39 41.74
C PHE A 899 -1.94 -43.07 41.86
N LEU A 900 -2.71 -43.46 40.84
CA LEU A 900 -4.17 -43.51 40.98
C LEU A 900 -4.52 -44.79 41.76
N LYS A 901 -4.92 -44.66 43.02
CA LYS A 901 -5.13 -45.80 43.92
C LYS A 901 -6.32 -46.66 43.47
N GLU A 902 -6.36 -47.88 43.96
CA GLU A 902 -7.50 -48.77 43.76
C GLU A 902 -8.82 -48.10 44.19
N ASN A 903 -9.82 -48.15 43.31
CA ASN A 903 -11.14 -47.52 43.45
C ASN A 903 -11.14 -45.98 43.53
N GLU A 904 -10.00 -45.32 43.35
CA GLU A 904 -9.94 -43.86 43.33
C GLU A 904 -10.55 -43.31 42.03
N LYS A 905 -11.43 -42.31 42.18
CA LYS A 905 -12.12 -41.62 41.08
C LYS A 905 -11.72 -40.14 41.09
N ILE A 906 -11.27 -39.62 39.95
CA ILE A 906 -10.89 -38.21 39.77
C ILE A 906 -11.69 -37.63 38.62
N ALA A 907 -12.26 -36.43 38.83
CA ALA A 907 -13.00 -35.69 37.82
C ALA A 907 -12.55 -34.23 37.72
N PHE A 908 -12.31 -33.76 36.50
CA PHE A 908 -11.82 -32.40 36.20
C PHE A 908 -12.36 -31.92 34.86
N LYS A 909 -12.24 -30.61 34.61
CA LYS A 909 -12.77 -29.97 33.40
C LYS A 909 -11.66 -29.38 32.54
N ILE A 910 -11.85 -29.46 31.23
CA ILE A 910 -11.03 -28.75 30.24
C ILE A 910 -11.97 -27.84 29.44
N THR A 911 -11.61 -26.57 29.32
CA THR A 911 -12.39 -25.58 28.56
C THR A 911 -11.77 -25.42 27.18
N PHE A 912 -12.61 -25.60 26.16
CA PHE A 912 -12.26 -25.36 24.75
C PHE A 912 -12.97 -24.13 24.23
N GLN A 913 -12.43 -23.54 23.17
CA GLN A 913 -13.01 -22.44 22.43
C GLN A 913 -12.98 -22.78 20.93
N PHE A 914 -13.99 -22.36 20.16
CA PHE A 914 -13.98 -22.55 18.71
C PHE A 914 -12.92 -21.69 18.02
N ASN A 915 -12.30 -22.26 16.98
CA ASN A 915 -11.29 -21.62 16.14
C ASN A 915 -11.84 -21.33 14.75
N VAL A 916 -12.18 -20.07 14.50
CA VAL A 916 -12.77 -19.60 13.23
C VAL A 916 -11.79 -19.56 12.06
N SER A 917 -10.49 -19.82 12.29
CA SER A 917 -9.47 -19.89 11.22
C SER A 917 -9.51 -21.22 10.46
N HIS A 918 -10.11 -22.27 11.05
CA HIS A 918 -10.25 -23.59 10.45
C HIS A 918 -11.71 -24.03 10.55
N LEU A 919 -12.44 -23.96 9.43
CA LEU A 919 -13.87 -24.24 9.39
C LEU A 919 -14.11 -25.70 9.02
N LEU A 920 -14.58 -26.48 9.99
CA LEU A 920 -14.99 -27.88 9.80
C LEU A 920 -16.45 -28.06 10.21
N ASP A 921 -17.17 -28.92 9.50
CA ASP A 921 -18.58 -29.29 9.72
C ASP A 921 -18.79 -30.18 10.95
N THR A 922 -17.71 -30.77 11.44
CA THR A 922 -17.66 -31.69 12.56
C THR A 922 -16.46 -31.37 13.43
N ALA A 923 -16.66 -31.35 14.74
CA ALA A 923 -15.59 -31.32 15.71
C ALA A 923 -15.46 -32.70 16.36
N PHE A 924 -14.23 -33.14 16.57
CA PHE A 924 -13.96 -34.38 17.31
C PHE A 924 -13.03 -34.11 18.50
N ILE A 925 -13.27 -34.86 19.56
CA ILE A 925 -12.42 -34.93 20.74
C ILE A 925 -12.21 -36.40 21.04
N PHE A 926 -10.97 -36.85 20.88
CA PHE A 926 -10.52 -38.18 21.22
C PHE A 926 -9.76 -38.14 22.54
N VAL A 927 -10.25 -38.87 23.52
CA VAL A 927 -9.66 -38.94 24.86
C VAL A 927 -9.19 -40.36 25.13
N SER A 928 -7.95 -40.51 25.60
CA SER A 928 -7.38 -41.80 25.98
C SER A 928 -6.67 -41.70 27.32
N ALA A 929 -7.02 -42.58 28.25
CA ALA A 929 -6.29 -42.83 29.49
C ALA A 929 -5.21 -43.89 29.25
N THR A 930 -4.01 -43.68 29.80
CA THR A 930 -2.90 -44.63 29.76
C THR A 930 -2.15 -44.62 31.08
N SER A 931 -1.50 -45.72 31.42
CA SER A 931 -0.58 -45.83 32.55
C SER A 931 0.64 -46.64 32.13
N ASP A 932 1.74 -46.51 32.87
CA ASP A 932 2.95 -47.30 32.64
C ASP A 932 2.87 -48.69 33.31
N SER A 933 1.76 -48.98 33.99
CA SER A 933 1.41 -50.30 34.54
C SER A 933 0.77 -51.21 33.49
N GLU A 934 0.96 -52.53 33.62
CA GLU A 934 0.36 -53.49 32.68
C GLU A 934 -1.16 -53.54 32.85
N GLU A 935 -1.89 -53.52 31.74
CA GLU A 935 -3.35 -53.66 31.74
C GLU A 935 -3.74 -54.77 30.77
N LYS A 936 -4.80 -55.51 31.10
CA LYS A 936 -5.28 -56.62 30.24
C LYS A 936 -5.89 -56.05 28.96
N THR A 937 -5.60 -56.68 27.83
CA THR A 937 -6.12 -56.29 26.51
C THR A 937 -7.65 -56.24 26.45
N GLU A 938 -8.34 -57.02 27.29
CA GLU A 938 -9.80 -57.07 27.41
C GLU A 938 -10.40 -55.77 27.99
N THR A 939 -9.66 -55.04 28.84
CA THR A 939 -10.18 -53.81 29.49
C THR A 939 -9.81 -52.56 28.72
N LEU A 940 -8.71 -52.53 27.96
CA LEU A 940 -8.19 -51.34 27.23
C LEU A 940 -9.19 -50.51 26.40
N MET A 941 -10.34 -51.07 26.00
CA MET A 941 -11.38 -50.32 25.28
C MET A 941 -12.11 -49.30 26.15
N ASN A 942 -12.24 -49.54 27.46
CA ASN A 942 -12.88 -48.62 28.41
C ASN A 942 -11.98 -47.41 28.77
N ASN A 943 -10.73 -47.41 28.29
CA ASN A 943 -9.77 -46.33 28.47
C ASN A 943 -9.90 -45.22 27.44
N ARG A 944 -10.77 -45.40 26.44
CA ARG A 944 -10.88 -44.48 25.30
C ARG A 944 -12.30 -44.01 25.12
N LYS A 945 -12.46 -42.74 24.78
CA LYS A 945 -13.73 -42.14 24.39
C LYS A 945 -13.51 -41.25 23.18
N ASN A 946 -14.33 -41.43 22.15
CA ASN A 946 -14.39 -40.52 21.03
C ASN A 946 -15.72 -39.76 21.09
N ILE A 947 -15.65 -38.44 21.01
CA ILE A 947 -16.81 -37.56 20.98
C ILE A 947 -16.78 -36.82 19.66
N THR A 948 -17.87 -36.86 18.91
CA THR A 948 -18.00 -36.14 17.63
C THR A 948 -19.33 -35.42 17.62
N PHE A 949 -19.33 -34.14 17.26
CA PHE A 949 -20.53 -33.30 17.18
C PHE A 949 -20.48 -32.37 15.96
N PRO A 950 -21.63 -32.07 15.32
CA PRO A 950 -21.72 -31.14 14.21
C PRO A 950 -21.50 -29.69 14.66
N VAL A 951 -20.91 -28.89 13.76
CA VAL A 951 -20.60 -27.47 13.97
C VAL A 951 -21.04 -26.67 12.74
N THR A 952 -21.79 -25.60 12.98
CA THR A 952 -22.17 -24.61 11.97
C THR A 952 -21.69 -23.22 12.41
N TYR A 953 -21.39 -22.34 11.45
CA TYR A 953 -20.86 -21.00 11.74
C TYR A 953 -21.82 -19.93 11.24
N GLU A 954 -22.16 -18.97 12.11
CA GLU A 954 -23.03 -17.86 11.79
C GLU A 954 -22.22 -16.69 11.22
N SER A 955 -22.43 -16.37 9.94
CA SER A 955 -21.80 -15.22 9.27
C SER A 955 -22.68 -13.97 9.40
N TRP A 956 -22.07 -12.86 9.82
CA TRP A 956 -22.72 -11.56 9.96
C TRP A 956 -22.50 -10.69 8.72
N LEU A 957 -23.57 -10.54 7.94
CA LEU A 957 -23.61 -9.65 6.78
C LEU A 957 -24.47 -8.42 7.08
N THR A 958 -24.00 -7.22 6.73
CA THR A 958 -24.87 -6.05 6.57
C THR A 958 -25.59 -6.19 5.25
N PHE A 959 -26.93 -6.23 5.31
CA PHE A 959 -27.79 -6.23 4.11
C PHE A 959 -28.74 -5.04 4.18
N VAL A 960 -28.49 -4.03 3.35
CA VAL A 960 -29.22 -2.75 3.36
C VAL A 960 -29.44 -2.24 1.95
N SER A 961 -30.44 -1.36 1.75
CA SER A 961 -30.58 -0.59 0.52
C SER A 961 -30.06 0.85 0.71
N SER A 962 -29.69 1.52 -0.39
CA SER A 962 -29.29 2.94 -0.39
C SER A 962 -30.31 3.87 0.25
N THR A 963 -31.60 3.52 0.12
CA THR A 963 -32.74 4.31 0.58
C THR A 963 -33.86 3.35 0.98
N LYS A 964 -34.38 3.53 2.21
CA LYS A 964 -35.46 2.69 2.76
C LYS A 964 -36.82 3.01 2.14
N GLU A 965 -37.03 4.27 1.76
CA GLU A 965 -38.28 4.78 1.17
C GLU A 965 -37.96 5.69 -0.02
N PHE A 966 -38.64 5.48 -1.15
CA PHE A 966 -38.59 6.33 -2.33
C PHE A 966 -39.92 7.06 -2.49
N HIS A 967 -39.87 8.36 -2.81
CA HIS A 967 -41.07 9.15 -3.01
C HIS A 967 -41.26 9.51 -4.48
N VAL A 968 -42.39 9.12 -5.07
CA VAL A 968 -42.74 9.41 -6.46
C VAL A 968 -44.04 10.22 -6.50
N PRO A 969 -43.99 11.54 -6.75
CA PRO A 969 -45.19 12.35 -6.89
C PRO A 969 -45.86 12.15 -8.26
N ILE A 970 -47.19 12.17 -8.27
CA ILE A 970 -48.03 12.19 -9.47
C ILE A 970 -48.69 13.56 -9.54
N ALA A 971 -48.39 14.33 -10.59
CA ALA A 971 -48.89 15.69 -10.75
C ALA A 971 -50.38 15.68 -11.12
N ALA A 972 -51.13 16.69 -10.68
CA ALA A 972 -52.57 16.75 -10.89
C ALA A 972 -52.99 16.80 -12.39
N ASN A 973 -52.14 17.38 -13.26
CA ASN A 973 -52.39 17.58 -14.69
C ASN A 973 -51.68 16.55 -15.60
N GLU A 974 -51.17 15.45 -15.05
CA GLU A 974 -50.38 14.48 -15.81
C GLU A 974 -51.26 13.62 -16.75
N SER A 975 -51.00 13.66 -18.06
CA SER A 975 -51.79 12.98 -19.09
C SER A 975 -51.29 11.57 -19.38
N ILE A 976 -52.20 10.64 -19.70
CA ILE A 976 -51.86 9.24 -20.02
C ILE A 976 -51.47 9.12 -21.50
N PRO A 977 -50.28 8.59 -21.84
CA PRO A 977 -49.90 8.34 -23.22
C PRO A 977 -50.78 7.24 -23.85
N THR A 978 -51.18 7.41 -25.11
CA THR A 978 -51.99 6.44 -25.86
C THR A 978 -51.23 5.17 -26.23
N ALA A 979 -49.92 5.27 -26.43
CA ALA A 979 -49.01 4.15 -26.63
C ALA A 979 -47.63 4.47 -26.01
N ILE A 980 -46.98 3.45 -25.45
CA ILE A 980 -45.62 3.53 -24.90
C ILE A 980 -44.65 3.01 -25.96
N ASN A 981 -43.74 3.87 -26.40
CA ASN A 981 -42.73 3.59 -27.43
C ASN A 981 -41.29 3.61 -26.89
N SER A 982 -41.09 4.13 -25.68
CA SER A 982 -39.79 4.18 -24.99
C SER A 982 -39.99 3.91 -23.50
N THR A 983 -38.97 3.38 -22.84
CA THR A 983 -39.01 3.15 -21.39
C THR A 983 -39.15 4.45 -20.60
N GLU A 984 -38.70 5.58 -21.14
CA GLU A 984 -38.92 6.93 -20.58
C GLU A 984 -40.41 7.31 -20.45
N SER A 985 -41.24 6.88 -21.40
CA SER A 985 -42.67 7.18 -21.43
C SER A 985 -43.52 6.36 -20.44
N ILE A 986 -42.93 5.39 -19.73
CA ILE A 986 -43.62 4.55 -18.73
C ILE A 986 -43.93 5.34 -17.44
N GLY A 987 -42.96 6.14 -16.99
CA GLY A 987 -43.03 6.87 -15.72
C GLY A 987 -41.68 7.02 -15.02
N ALA A 988 -41.73 7.42 -13.75
CA ALA A 988 -40.53 7.72 -12.96
C ALA A 988 -39.67 6.46 -12.73
N GLU A 989 -38.36 6.63 -12.88
CA GLU A 989 -37.38 5.59 -12.61
C GLU A 989 -36.94 5.62 -11.14
N VAL A 990 -36.91 4.44 -10.52
CA VAL A 990 -36.51 4.19 -9.15
C VAL A 990 -35.33 3.23 -9.22
N ILE A 991 -34.15 3.73 -8.85
CA ILE A 991 -32.91 2.95 -8.83
C ILE A 991 -32.65 2.56 -7.37
N ILE A 992 -32.68 1.27 -7.08
CA ILE A 992 -32.47 0.72 -5.75
C ILE A 992 -31.12 0.01 -5.73
N ASN A 993 -30.19 0.50 -4.91
CA ASN A 993 -28.90 -0.15 -4.70
C ASN A 993 -28.94 -0.97 -3.41
N TYR A 994 -28.89 -2.30 -3.53
CA TYR A 994 -28.75 -3.22 -2.41
C TYR A 994 -27.27 -3.50 -2.15
N VAL A 995 -26.82 -3.24 -0.93
CA VAL A 995 -25.45 -3.46 -0.48
C VAL A 995 -25.40 -4.66 0.46
N ILE A 996 -24.53 -5.61 0.14
CA ILE A 996 -24.21 -6.78 0.95
C ILE A 996 -22.75 -6.63 1.39
N LYS A 997 -22.51 -6.47 2.68
CA LYS A 997 -21.17 -6.24 3.24
C LYS A 997 -20.86 -7.20 4.37
N LYS A 998 -19.67 -7.78 4.34
CA LYS A 998 -19.16 -8.63 5.43
C LYS A 998 -18.71 -7.78 6.62
N ASN A 999 -19.16 -8.13 7.83
CA ASN A 999 -18.86 -7.37 9.06
C ASN A 999 -17.91 -8.08 10.03
N ASP A 1000 -17.78 -9.39 9.93
CA ASP A 1000 -17.03 -10.21 10.88
C ASP A 1000 -15.86 -10.93 10.21
N PHE A 1001 -15.16 -11.78 10.98
CA PHE A 1001 -14.01 -12.54 10.48
C PHE A 1001 -14.43 -13.85 9.79
N ILE A 1002 -15.65 -14.35 10.02
CA ILE A 1002 -16.18 -15.57 9.41
C ILE A 1002 -16.38 -15.32 7.90
N PRO A 1003 -15.92 -16.20 6.99
CA PRO A 1003 -16.11 -16.02 5.56
C PRO A 1003 -17.59 -15.91 5.19
N MET A 1004 -17.86 -15.03 4.23
CA MET A 1004 -19.19 -14.91 3.63
C MET A 1004 -19.47 -16.18 2.82
N PRO A 1005 -20.61 -16.87 3.01
CA PRO A 1005 -21.01 -17.95 2.13
C PRO A 1005 -21.38 -17.43 0.74
N GLU A 1006 -21.43 -18.35 -0.22
CA GLU A 1006 -22.20 -18.11 -1.44
C GLU A 1006 -23.68 -17.92 -1.04
N VAL A 1007 -24.27 -16.81 -1.47
CA VAL A 1007 -25.64 -16.45 -1.12
C VAL A 1007 -26.48 -16.26 -2.37
N SER A 1008 -27.73 -16.73 -2.32
CA SER A 1008 -28.76 -16.39 -3.29
C SER A 1008 -29.48 -15.12 -2.84
N PHE A 1009 -29.40 -14.09 -3.69
CA PHE A 1009 -30.16 -12.85 -3.56
C PHE A 1009 -31.45 -12.97 -4.37
N SER A 1010 -32.60 -12.80 -3.73
CA SER A 1010 -33.91 -12.85 -4.39
C SER A 1010 -34.66 -11.54 -4.14
N LEU A 1011 -35.05 -10.83 -5.21
CA LEU A 1011 -35.87 -9.63 -5.10
C LEU A 1011 -37.28 -9.92 -5.63
N SER A 1012 -38.28 -9.70 -4.78
CA SER A 1012 -39.70 -9.82 -5.13
C SER A 1012 -40.41 -8.47 -5.07
N PHE A 1013 -41.18 -8.15 -6.11
CA PHE A 1013 -41.89 -6.89 -6.22
C PHE A 1013 -43.26 -7.04 -6.92
N PRO A 1014 -44.26 -6.20 -6.57
CA PRO A 1014 -45.58 -6.24 -7.18
C PRO A 1014 -45.51 -5.80 -8.65
N TYR A 1015 -45.70 -6.74 -9.56
CA TYR A 1015 -45.63 -6.49 -11.00
C TYR A 1015 -47.01 -6.07 -11.55
N LYS A 1016 -48.08 -6.77 -11.16
CA LYS A 1016 -49.43 -6.53 -11.65
C LYS A 1016 -50.49 -6.62 -10.56
N THR A 1017 -51.58 -5.88 -10.74
CA THR A 1017 -52.81 -6.05 -9.95
C THR A 1017 -53.55 -7.33 -10.37
N PRO A 1018 -54.51 -7.83 -9.56
CA PRO A 1018 -55.35 -8.97 -9.93
C PRO A 1018 -56.09 -8.80 -11.27
N ASP A 1019 -56.43 -7.56 -11.65
CA ASP A 1019 -57.07 -7.23 -12.93
C ASP A 1019 -56.06 -6.95 -14.07
N ASN A 1020 -54.81 -7.41 -13.92
CA ASN A 1020 -53.77 -7.39 -14.95
C ASN A 1020 -53.24 -5.97 -15.32
N ASN A 1021 -53.39 -4.97 -14.43
CA ASN A 1021 -52.78 -3.65 -14.58
C ASN A 1021 -51.32 -3.67 -14.10
N ILE A 1022 -50.37 -3.16 -14.88
CA ILE A 1022 -48.94 -3.13 -14.52
C ILE A 1022 -48.69 -2.06 -13.45
N LEU A 1023 -47.87 -2.39 -12.45
CA LEU A 1023 -47.51 -1.51 -11.32
C LEU A 1023 -46.05 -1.04 -11.43
N LEU A 1024 -45.11 -1.99 -11.45
CA LEU A 1024 -43.67 -1.75 -11.54
C LEU A 1024 -43.12 -2.46 -12.77
N TYR A 1025 -42.19 -1.83 -13.47
CA TYR A 1025 -41.57 -2.38 -14.68
C TYR A 1025 -40.06 -2.48 -14.52
N LEU A 1026 -39.52 -3.70 -14.60
CA LEU A 1026 -38.08 -3.93 -14.49
C LEU A 1026 -37.39 -3.57 -15.82
N THR A 1027 -36.47 -2.61 -15.75
CA THR A 1027 -35.77 -2.08 -16.94
C THR A 1027 -34.33 -2.52 -17.01
N ASN A 1028 -33.63 -2.58 -15.87
CA ASN A 1028 -32.23 -2.97 -15.82
C ASN A 1028 -31.90 -3.58 -14.46
N VAL A 1029 -30.96 -4.53 -14.45
CA VAL A 1029 -30.32 -5.09 -13.26
C VAL A 1029 -28.82 -5.05 -13.55
N SER A 1030 -28.07 -4.34 -12.73
CA SER A 1030 -26.61 -4.29 -12.81
C SER A 1030 -26.01 -4.60 -11.46
N SER A 1031 -24.85 -5.22 -11.43
CA SER A 1031 -24.25 -5.72 -10.19
C SER A 1031 -22.73 -5.67 -10.25
N SER A 1032 -22.10 -5.96 -9.12
CA SER A 1032 -20.65 -6.22 -9.04
C SER A 1032 -20.26 -7.46 -9.87
N GLN A 1033 -18.97 -7.61 -10.17
CA GLN A 1033 -18.45 -8.73 -10.98
C GLN A 1033 -18.68 -10.11 -10.34
N ASN A 1034 -18.78 -10.19 -9.02
CA ASN A 1034 -19.02 -11.40 -8.24
C ASN A 1034 -20.51 -11.75 -8.08
N VAL A 1035 -21.38 -11.17 -8.91
CA VAL A 1035 -22.83 -11.43 -8.88
C VAL A 1035 -23.29 -11.80 -10.27
N ASN A 1036 -23.97 -12.92 -10.38
CA ASN A 1036 -24.60 -13.37 -11.61
C ASN A 1036 -26.13 -13.39 -11.43
N CYS A 1037 -26.80 -12.46 -12.12
CA CYS A 1037 -28.26 -12.37 -12.14
C CYS A 1037 -28.78 -12.91 -13.47
N SER A 1038 -29.49 -14.04 -13.45
CA SER A 1038 -30.18 -14.55 -14.64
C SER A 1038 -31.66 -14.23 -14.55
N THR A 1039 -32.17 -13.38 -15.44
CA THR A 1039 -33.60 -13.01 -15.42
C THR A 1039 -34.19 -12.80 -16.82
N ASP A 1040 -35.27 -13.53 -17.11
CA ASP A 1040 -36.12 -13.36 -18.30
C ASP A 1040 -37.14 -12.21 -18.14
N LEU A 1041 -37.08 -11.50 -17.00
CA LEU A 1041 -38.00 -10.41 -16.65
C LEU A 1041 -37.47 -9.03 -17.06
N LEU A 1042 -36.32 -8.97 -17.74
CA LEU A 1042 -35.80 -7.72 -18.31
C LEU A 1042 -36.61 -7.33 -19.54
N ASP A 1043 -37.27 -6.18 -19.47
CA ASP A 1043 -38.07 -5.62 -20.56
C ASP A 1043 -39.07 -6.65 -21.19
N PRO A 1044 -39.99 -7.25 -20.41
CA PRO A 1044 -40.86 -8.33 -20.87
C PRO A 1044 -41.80 -7.92 -22.02
N LEU A 1045 -41.99 -6.62 -22.24
CA LEU A 1045 -42.80 -6.08 -23.35
C LEU A 1045 -41.95 -5.71 -24.58
N GLY A 1046 -40.61 -5.83 -24.51
CA GLY A 1046 -39.68 -5.52 -25.60
C GLY A 1046 -39.66 -4.05 -25.99
N ILE A 1047 -39.93 -3.13 -25.06
CA ILE A 1047 -40.02 -1.69 -25.28
C ILE A 1047 -38.64 -1.11 -25.63
N ASN A 1048 -37.56 -1.59 -24.99
CA ASN A 1048 -36.18 -1.21 -25.35
C ASN A 1048 -35.78 -1.73 -26.75
N SER A 1049 -36.42 -2.81 -27.22
CA SER A 1049 -36.22 -3.35 -28.57
C SER A 1049 -37.10 -2.67 -29.64
N GLY A 1050 -37.79 -1.57 -29.28
CA GLY A 1050 -38.58 -0.76 -30.20
C GLY A 1050 -40.02 -1.25 -30.44
N LYS A 1051 -40.54 -2.19 -29.62
CA LYS A 1051 -41.96 -2.61 -29.71
C LYS A 1051 -42.87 -1.61 -29.01
N THR A 1052 -43.90 -1.16 -29.72
CA THR A 1052 -44.91 -0.25 -29.19
C THR A 1052 -45.96 -1.01 -28.37
N TYR A 1053 -46.15 -0.62 -27.11
CA TYR A 1053 -47.21 -1.17 -26.25
C TYR A 1053 -48.44 -0.27 -26.26
N VAL A 1054 -49.60 -0.83 -26.63
CA VAL A 1054 -50.89 -0.13 -26.65
C VAL A 1054 -51.59 -0.32 -25.31
N MET A 1055 -52.02 0.78 -24.70
CA MET A 1055 -52.64 0.75 -23.37
C MET A 1055 -54.02 0.05 -23.40
N PRO A 1056 -54.24 -0.99 -22.58
CA PRO A 1056 -55.56 -1.60 -22.43
C PRO A 1056 -56.51 -0.66 -21.65
N GLU A 1057 -57.82 -0.92 -21.76
CA GLU A 1057 -58.81 -0.24 -20.92
C GLU A 1057 -58.54 -0.55 -19.44
N PHE A 1058 -58.47 0.51 -18.64
CA PHE A 1058 -58.28 0.40 -17.20
C PHE A 1058 -59.60 0.03 -16.54
N LYS A 1059 -59.66 -1.13 -15.89
CA LYS A 1059 -60.90 -1.75 -15.42
C LYS A 1059 -61.09 -1.73 -13.89
N GLU A 1060 -60.14 -1.20 -13.14
CA GLU A 1060 -60.07 -1.37 -11.68
C GLU A 1060 -60.20 -0.03 -10.93
N ASN A 1061 -60.66 -0.05 -9.68
CA ASN A 1061 -60.61 1.11 -8.78
C ASN A 1061 -59.71 0.77 -7.58
N LEU A 1062 -58.42 1.03 -7.73
CA LEU A 1062 -57.42 0.85 -6.68
C LEU A 1062 -57.75 1.74 -5.47
N ARG A 1063 -58.13 1.13 -4.35
CA ARG A 1063 -58.44 1.80 -3.06
C ARG A 1063 -57.48 1.45 -1.93
N ASP A 1064 -56.63 0.46 -2.12
CA ASP A 1064 -55.66 0.03 -1.12
C ASP A 1064 -54.58 1.11 -0.90
N THR A 1065 -54.06 1.21 0.31
CA THR A 1065 -52.95 2.12 0.68
C THR A 1065 -51.59 1.43 0.64
N ILE A 1066 -51.53 0.10 0.53
CA ILE A 1066 -50.30 -0.70 0.45
C ILE A 1066 -50.50 -1.83 -0.57
N LEU A 1067 -49.59 -1.94 -1.54
CA LEU A 1067 -49.51 -3.07 -2.49
C LEU A 1067 -48.23 -3.84 -2.24
N ASP A 1068 -48.38 -5.10 -1.83
CA ASP A 1068 -47.30 -6.05 -1.60
C ASP A 1068 -47.50 -7.35 -2.40
N CYS A 1069 -46.54 -8.27 -2.28
CA CYS A 1069 -46.59 -9.58 -2.92
C CYS A 1069 -47.53 -10.60 -2.27
N LYS A 1070 -48.26 -10.25 -1.22
CA LYS A 1070 -49.22 -11.17 -0.59
C LYS A 1070 -50.57 -11.14 -1.31
N ARG A 1071 -50.93 -10.01 -1.93
CA ARG A 1071 -52.24 -9.78 -2.55
C ARG A 1071 -52.18 -9.50 -4.06
N ASN A 1072 -51.01 -9.19 -4.60
CA ASN A 1072 -50.79 -8.84 -6.01
C ASN A 1072 -49.97 -9.89 -6.74
N GLN A 1073 -50.05 -9.90 -8.08
CA GLN A 1073 -49.22 -10.77 -8.89
C GLN A 1073 -47.78 -10.22 -8.91
N CYS A 1074 -46.87 -10.94 -8.26
CA CYS A 1074 -45.46 -10.54 -8.18
C CYS A 1074 -44.60 -11.16 -9.25
N SER A 1075 -43.54 -10.42 -9.57
CA SER A 1075 -42.38 -10.92 -10.29
C SER A 1075 -41.22 -10.98 -9.31
N ALA A 1076 -40.38 -11.98 -9.48
CA ALA A 1076 -39.16 -12.14 -8.70
C ALA A 1076 -38.04 -12.61 -9.61
N PHE A 1077 -36.82 -12.16 -9.32
CA PHE A 1077 -35.62 -12.70 -9.94
C PHE A 1077 -34.60 -13.02 -8.87
N ASP A 1078 -33.75 -13.97 -9.19
CA ASP A 1078 -32.72 -14.47 -8.31
C ASP A 1078 -31.33 -14.20 -8.92
N CYS A 1079 -30.38 -13.90 -8.06
CA CYS A 1079 -28.97 -13.74 -8.39
C CYS A 1079 -28.14 -14.65 -7.49
N THR A 1080 -27.11 -15.26 -8.06
CA THR A 1080 -26.05 -15.92 -7.28
C THR A 1080 -24.99 -14.88 -6.94
N VAL A 1081 -24.60 -14.81 -5.68
CA VAL A 1081 -23.59 -13.87 -5.17
C VAL A 1081 -22.43 -14.66 -4.61
N ASP A 1082 -21.29 -14.55 -5.29
CA ASP A 1082 -20.04 -15.15 -4.86
C ASP A 1082 -19.43 -14.36 -3.69
N PRO A 1083 -18.72 -15.02 -2.76
CA PRO A 1083 -18.13 -14.38 -1.59
C PRO A 1083 -17.22 -13.18 -1.92
N ALA A 1084 -17.51 -12.01 -1.34
CA ALA A 1084 -16.68 -10.82 -1.42
C ALA A 1084 -16.80 -9.96 -0.15
N ASN A 1085 -15.89 -9.00 0.05
CA ASN A 1085 -15.95 -8.09 1.20
C ASN A 1085 -17.16 -7.15 1.14
N GLU A 1086 -17.48 -6.66 -0.06
CA GLU A 1086 -18.60 -5.76 -0.32
C GLU A 1086 -19.12 -6.01 -1.73
N THR A 1087 -20.45 -6.10 -1.86
CA THR A 1087 -21.15 -6.41 -3.11
C THR A 1087 -22.35 -5.50 -3.26
N TYR A 1088 -22.61 -5.02 -4.47
CA TYR A 1088 -23.79 -4.23 -4.78
C TYR A 1088 -24.64 -4.87 -5.89
N VAL A 1089 -25.96 -4.77 -5.73
CA VAL A 1089 -26.98 -5.14 -6.73
C VAL A 1089 -27.88 -3.93 -6.96
N ASN A 1090 -27.72 -3.31 -8.13
CA ASN A 1090 -28.50 -2.15 -8.57
C ASN A 1090 -29.67 -2.61 -9.42
N VAL A 1091 -30.88 -2.23 -9.01
CA VAL A 1091 -32.12 -2.58 -9.69
C VAL A 1091 -32.84 -1.32 -10.13
N SER A 1092 -33.07 -1.18 -11.45
CA SER A 1092 -33.81 -0.07 -12.04
C SER A 1092 -35.24 -0.49 -12.35
N LEU A 1093 -36.18 0.08 -11.61
CA LEU A 1093 -37.62 -0.12 -11.77
C LEU A 1093 -38.29 1.17 -12.23
N ARG A 1094 -39.21 1.09 -13.18
CA ARG A 1094 -40.07 2.22 -13.55
C ARG A 1094 -41.47 2.02 -12.99
N VAL A 1095 -41.98 3.07 -12.34
CA VAL A 1095 -43.37 3.10 -11.86
C VAL A 1095 -44.29 3.32 -13.07
N TRP A 1096 -45.25 2.42 -13.27
CA TRP A 1096 -46.21 2.51 -14.36
C TRP A 1096 -47.28 3.58 -14.07
N LYS A 1097 -46.95 4.85 -14.31
CA LYS A 1097 -47.77 6.00 -13.91
C LYS A 1097 -49.21 5.95 -14.43
N ALA A 1098 -49.42 5.38 -15.63
CA ALA A 1098 -50.75 5.26 -16.25
C ALA A 1098 -51.79 4.53 -15.36
N THR A 1099 -51.34 3.54 -14.58
CA THR A 1099 -52.18 2.78 -13.64
C THR A 1099 -52.62 3.67 -12.47
N PHE A 1100 -51.70 4.50 -11.97
CA PHE A 1100 -51.93 5.32 -10.78
C PHE A 1100 -52.62 6.65 -11.06
N ILE A 1101 -52.54 7.18 -12.30
CA ILE A 1101 -53.26 8.39 -12.71
C ILE A 1101 -54.78 8.18 -12.66
N LYS A 1102 -55.26 7.01 -13.13
CA LYS A 1102 -56.69 6.63 -13.11
C LYS A 1102 -57.16 6.10 -11.75
N ALA A 1103 -56.24 5.68 -10.89
CA ALA A 1103 -56.54 5.22 -9.55
C ALA A 1103 -57.04 6.36 -8.64
N GLY A 1104 -58.03 6.05 -7.78
CA GLY A 1104 -58.60 6.98 -6.80
C GLY A 1104 -57.77 7.10 -5.51
N ILE A 1105 -56.44 7.09 -5.61
CA ILE A 1105 -55.52 7.04 -4.46
C ILE A 1105 -54.97 8.44 -4.12
N HIS A 1106 -54.85 8.72 -2.82
CA HIS A 1106 -54.14 9.91 -2.32
C HIS A 1106 -52.67 9.59 -1.99
N ASN A 1107 -52.44 8.50 -1.25
CA ASN A 1107 -51.14 7.95 -0.92
C ASN A 1107 -51.18 6.43 -1.06
N LEU A 1108 -50.14 5.83 -1.65
CA LEU A 1108 -50.03 4.40 -1.88
C LEU A 1108 -48.57 3.96 -1.69
N ASN A 1109 -48.34 2.87 -0.97
CA ASN A 1109 -47.00 2.31 -0.78
C ASN A 1109 -46.87 1.00 -1.56
N LEU A 1110 -45.88 0.90 -2.45
CA LEU A 1110 -45.47 -0.35 -3.09
C LEU A 1110 -44.33 -0.95 -2.24
N VAL A 1111 -44.48 -2.19 -1.78
CA VAL A 1111 -43.49 -2.86 -0.93
C VAL A 1111 -42.72 -3.90 -1.74
N LEU A 1112 -41.40 -3.76 -1.75
CA LEU A 1112 -40.47 -4.71 -2.34
C LEU A 1112 -39.80 -5.50 -1.21
N ASN A 1113 -39.63 -6.80 -1.41
CA ASN A 1113 -39.02 -7.68 -0.43
C ASN A 1113 -37.79 -8.36 -1.04
N ALA A 1114 -36.62 -8.00 -0.53
CA ALA A 1114 -35.34 -8.56 -0.90
C ALA A 1114 -34.90 -9.58 0.15
N LYS A 1115 -34.44 -10.75 -0.28
CA LYS A 1115 -34.05 -11.87 0.59
C LYS A 1115 -32.66 -12.37 0.27
N LEU A 1116 -31.91 -12.70 1.31
CA LEU A 1116 -30.65 -13.42 1.23
C LEU A 1116 -30.79 -14.79 1.87
N LYS A 1117 -30.31 -15.81 1.15
CA LYS A 1117 -30.25 -17.18 1.62
C LYS A 1117 -28.85 -17.74 1.38
N SER A 1118 -28.28 -18.41 2.38
CA SER A 1118 -27.02 -19.14 2.20
C SER A 1118 -27.28 -20.44 1.45
N GLU A 1119 -26.43 -20.74 0.47
CA GLU A 1119 -26.41 -22.04 -0.21
C GLU A 1119 -25.48 -23.04 0.51
N SER A 1120 -24.70 -22.58 1.50
CA SER A 1120 -23.85 -23.42 2.34
C SER A 1120 -24.63 -23.99 3.53
N SER A 1121 -24.45 -25.29 3.80
CA SER A 1121 -24.90 -25.93 5.04
C SER A 1121 -24.01 -25.63 6.24
N LEU A 1122 -22.75 -25.24 6.00
CA LEU A 1122 -21.73 -24.96 7.03
C LEU A 1122 -21.82 -23.54 7.57
N LEU A 1123 -22.11 -22.60 6.67
CA LEU A 1123 -22.14 -21.16 6.93
C LEU A 1123 -23.59 -20.67 6.85
N ILE A 1124 -24.17 -20.31 7.99
CA ILE A 1124 -25.54 -19.81 8.08
C ILE A 1124 -25.56 -18.29 8.23
N LEU A 1125 -26.60 -17.64 7.70
CA LEU A 1125 -26.76 -16.19 7.85
C LEU A 1125 -27.47 -15.85 9.16
N ASN A 1126 -27.01 -14.78 9.82
CA ASN A 1126 -27.74 -14.17 10.92
C ASN A 1126 -29.19 -13.81 10.49
N PRO A 1127 -30.21 -14.00 11.35
CA PRO A 1127 -31.60 -13.67 11.05
C PRO A 1127 -31.85 -12.24 10.53
N GLU A 1128 -31.12 -11.23 11.01
CA GLU A 1128 -31.27 -9.83 10.60
C GLU A 1128 -30.79 -9.58 9.16
N SER A 1129 -29.87 -10.40 8.66
CA SER A 1129 -29.30 -10.29 7.32
C SER A 1129 -30.16 -10.95 6.25
N ARG A 1130 -31.23 -11.66 6.61
CA ARG A 1130 -31.98 -12.54 5.68
C ARG A 1130 -33.03 -11.82 4.85
N ASN A 1131 -33.67 -10.77 5.37
CA ASN A 1131 -34.75 -10.09 4.67
C ASN A 1131 -34.63 -8.57 4.84
N TYR A 1132 -34.85 -7.84 3.76
CA TYR A 1132 -34.88 -6.38 3.79
C TYR A 1132 -36.03 -5.86 2.94
N GLU A 1133 -36.86 -4.99 3.53
CA GLU A 1133 -38.03 -4.41 2.86
C GLU A 1133 -37.72 -2.98 2.39
N THR A 1134 -38.08 -2.66 1.15
CA THR A 1134 -37.95 -1.33 0.55
C THR A 1134 -39.33 -0.82 0.13
N MET A 1135 -39.63 0.46 0.38
CA MET A 1135 -40.94 1.03 0.07
C MET A 1135 -40.84 2.11 -1.01
N ILE A 1136 -41.77 2.09 -1.97
CA ILE A 1136 -41.98 3.19 -2.93
C ILE A 1136 -43.32 3.83 -2.62
N LYS A 1137 -43.29 5.06 -2.11
CA LYS A 1137 -44.46 5.86 -1.77
C LYS A 1137 -44.87 6.73 -2.96
N LEU A 1138 -46.11 6.56 -3.37
CA LEU A 1138 -46.78 7.33 -4.41
C LEU A 1138 -47.74 8.32 -3.75
N SER A 1139 -47.64 9.59 -4.10
CA SER A 1139 -48.55 10.64 -3.64
C SER A 1139 -49.16 11.38 -4.83
N LYS A 1140 -50.48 11.55 -4.83
CA LYS A 1140 -51.16 12.35 -5.86
C LYS A 1140 -51.35 13.78 -5.36
N GLU A 1141 -50.79 14.75 -6.09
CA GLU A 1141 -51.00 16.16 -5.77
C GLU A 1141 -52.47 16.52 -5.98
N LEU A 1142 -53.08 17.14 -4.97
CA LEU A 1142 -54.42 17.72 -5.08
C LEU A 1142 -54.30 18.97 -5.96
N GLU A 1143 -55.16 19.08 -6.99
CA GLU A 1143 -55.34 20.36 -7.68
C GLU A 1143 -55.59 21.44 -6.62
N GLN A 1144 -54.81 22.52 -6.64
CA GLN A 1144 -55.08 23.70 -5.84
C GLN A 1144 -56.46 24.23 -6.24
N GLY A 1145 -57.48 23.83 -5.48
CA GLY A 1145 -58.83 24.30 -5.65
C GLY A 1145 -58.85 25.82 -5.59
N ARG A 1146 -59.32 26.46 -6.66
CA ARG A 1146 -59.66 27.88 -6.66
C ARG A 1146 -60.55 28.15 -5.45
N VAL A 1147 -60.08 28.99 -4.54
CA VAL A 1147 -60.86 29.45 -3.39
C VAL A 1147 -62.19 30.01 -3.92
N PRO A 1148 -63.36 29.47 -3.52
CA PRO A 1148 -64.64 29.97 -3.99
C PRO A 1148 -64.75 31.47 -3.68
N PHE A 1149 -65.19 32.28 -4.64
CA PHE A 1149 -65.23 33.75 -4.50
C PHE A 1149 -65.98 34.24 -3.24
N TRP A 1150 -66.86 33.42 -2.64
CA TRP A 1150 -67.55 33.68 -1.36
C TRP A 1150 -66.67 33.62 -0.10
N VAL A 1151 -65.50 32.97 -0.16
CA VAL A 1151 -64.58 32.86 0.98
C VAL A 1151 -63.81 34.17 1.21
N ILE A 1152 -63.63 34.99 0.17
CA ILE A 1152 -62.98 36.31 0.25
C ILE A 1152 -63.82 37.30 1.10
N PRO A 1153 -65.12 37.54 0.82
CA PRO A 1153 -65.94 38.38 1.69
C PRO A 1153 -66.12 37.78 3.09
N LEU A 1154 -66.17 36.45 3.22
CA LEU A 1154 -66.25 35.80 4.53
C LEU A 1154 -64.98 36.02 5.38
N SER A 1155 -63.79 35.94 4.78
CA SER A 1155 -62.52 36.25 5.46
C SER A 1155 -62.41 37.72 5.85
N ILE A 1156 -62.93 38.64 5.02
CA ILE A 1156 -62.96 40.07 5.36
C ILE A 1156 -63.87 40.31 6.58
N ILE A 1157 -65.04 39.68 6.62
CA ILE A 1157 -65.97 39.80 7.74
C ILE A 1157 -65.37 39.23 9.02
N ILE A 1158 -64.76 38.04 8.97
CA ILE A 1158 -64.11 37.41 10.12
C ILE A 1158 -62.90 38.23 10.58
N GLY A 1159 -62.10 38.75 9.64
CA GLY A 1159 -60.96 39.62 9.94
C GLY A 1159 -61.37 40.91 10.65
N LEU A 1160 -62.46 41.56 10.21
CA LEU A 1160 -63.02 42.73 10.88
C LEU A 1160 -63.56 42.42 12.28
N LEU A 1161 -64.15 41.24 12.46
CA LEU A 1161 -64.66 40.78 13.75
C LEU A 1161 -63.52 40.54 14.76
N VAL A 1162 -62.42 39.94 14.29
CA VAL A 1162 -61.20 39.74 15.11
C VAL A 1162 -60.55 41.09 15.43
N LEU A 1163 -60.47 42.01 14.46
CA LEU A 1163 -59.93 43.35 14.70
C LEU A 1163 -60.76 44.12 15.74
N ALA A 1164 -62.10 44.05 15.65
CA ALA A 1164 -62.98 44.67 16.64
C ALA A 1164 -62.82 44.05 18.04
N LEU A 1165 -62.66 42.72 18.11
CA LEU A 1165 -62.36 42.01 19.36
C LEU A 1165 -61.01 42.43 19.95
N ILE A 1166 -59.97 42.61 19.12
CA ILE A 1166 -58.65 43.10 19.55
C ILE A 1166 -58.75 44.55 20.05
N ILE A 1167 -59.44 45.45 19.33
CA ILE A 1167 -59.65 46.83 19.78
C ILE A 1167 -60.41 46.86 21.10
N PHE A 1168 -61.45 46.04 21.25
CA PHE A 1168 -62.20 45.92 22.50
C PHE A 1168 -61.33 45.37 23.64
N ALA A 1169 -60.49 44.37 23.37
CA ALA A 1169 -59.55 43.83 24.34
C ALA A 1169 -58.50 44.88 24.74
N MET A 1170 -57.94 45.64 23.79
CA MET A 1170 -57.00 46.73 24.05
C MET A 1170 -57.63 47.89 24.83
N TRP A 1171 -58.91 48.21 24.56
CA TRP A 1171 -59.68 49.19 25.32
C TRP A 1171 -59.94 48.71 26.76
N LYS A 1172 -60.34 47.46 26.95
CA LYS A 1172 -60.58 46.86 28.27
C LYS A 1172 -59.29 46.65 29.07
N ALA A 1173 -58.16 46.40 28.40
CA ALA A 1173 -56.83 46.30 29.00
C ALA A 1173 -56.19 47.67 29.31
N GLY A 1174 -56.88 48.79 29.09
CA GLY A 1174 -56.42 50.12 29.49
C GLY A 1174 -55.32 50.71 28.60
N PHE A 1175 -55.06 50.14 27.42
CA PHE A 1175 -54.01 50.59 26.50
C PHE A 1175 -54.23 52.03 26.00
N PHE A 1176 -55.49 52.50 25.98
CA PHE A 1176 -55.86 53.86 25.58
C PHE A 1176 -56.01 54.84 26.76
N LYS A 1177 -55.56 54.49 27.98
CA LYS A 1177 -55.51 55.40 29.13
C LYS A 1177 -54.06 55.74 29.50
N ARG A 1178 -53.51 56.76 28.84
CA ARG A 1178 -52.39 57.56 29.39
C ARG A 1178 -52.90 58.96 29.73
N PRO A 1179 -52.76 59.44 30.98
CA PRO A 1179 -52.99 60.83 31.32
C PRO A 1179 -51.71 61.62 31.00
N LEU A 1180 -51.81 62.58 30.07
CA LEU A 1180 -50.79 63.60 29.86
C LEU A 1180 -51.50 64.96 29.84
N LYS A 1181 -52.08 65.29 30.99
CA LYS A 1181 -52.33 66.66 31.44
C LYS A 1181 -51.54 66.78 32.73
N GLU A 1182 -50.71 67.83 32.83
CA GLU A 1182 -49.79 68.16 33.94
C GLU A 1182 -48.33 67.67 33.80
N LYS A 1183 -47.68 68.12 32.73
CA LYS A 1183 -46.37 68.79 32.76
C LYS A 1183 -46.38 69.78 31.59
N MET A 1184 -46.14 71.07 31.70
CA MET A 1184 -45.96 72.06 32.77
C MET A 1184 -45.87 73.37 31.97
N GLU A 1185 -46.58 74.42 32.37
CA GLU A 1185 -46.06 75.77 32.15
C GLU A 1185 -44.81 75.89 33.02
N GLU A 1186 -43.64 75.82 32.39
CA GLU A 1186 -42.39 76.56 32.68
C GLU A 1186 -41.33 76.22 31.63
#